data_AF-A0A232LW73-F1
#
_entry.id   AF-A0A232LW73-F1
#
_cell.length_a   1.000
_cell.length_b   1.000
_cell.length_c   1.000
_cell.angle_alpha   90.00
_cell.angle_beta   90.00
_cell.angle_gamma   90.00
#
_symmetry.space_group_name_H-M   'P 1'
#
loop_
_entity.id
_entity.type
_entity.pdbx_description
1 polymer ?
#
loop_
_entity_poly.entity_id
_entity_poly.type
_entity_poly.pdbx_seq_one_letter_code
_entity_poly.pdbx_strand_id
1 'polypeptide(L)'
;MGLRPVLEMFSDVEHRGMFKSRPSIFVPALGARKAAWAVPRECLWEAPPDMKSRYPLKSLYESYFKQDNGNGAYLTEFFNRTLSVPNVSTEDFLVELKTLRSEQCTDFGRINGIYKSIDRMRRTIASTAVESLKNAFKDEALIYIATNGNSDWIKVSQCLWSTATQIRGKIALYDHYSTLEGFFVDFLGVQTLNLQMVFDKLKGQGTGQSSVEEVKETIWALNSFLQSETEHPNPEPILKSRIFPVRDPSGNVELCTSTTAFAITDIKHLHELFSNKAKFFDFSLNEISRLEPFLKWTRLKNRYLSCSVKEISALCGDYNRRISDPDRDISRKSHGLLRIAVHFRSPRVQNDKYDAFYEILKRAEIRETDGICSELHLDQGKDIKVEQERSELHIEGNESELKVYVPLDKGSQELCFWDGLPKGLLEWIMTDPSTQNCERLSNKALNIMQKVLLAPRNLVSKILDRVGIVSVEIPADLEQPLSPPLAVVTPATPTLINHGISALATQNEMHGNSEAPALDTVVAPTTPTSINRNISVPVTPNESLSDSEAPVLETPATSIFSPPVSRVDVNGVTFAYRRARQSPSTPALRPNDPFIATPPRTRLVSQSVPSRSLDYTDQATDLQYRSLLDRVIAAAKKIIFPSRGAFDMSALRASLLASVLCHDRVEEPFRLHSVVSRLERDKMIGAAGELFVFEILSHLNPGLPGFSRGNWQSSIRKYVTVHQEYSNMDPWNGRETTDIRYDDRDGILTSLFIENGYLSSRVWARRRPKYFIEVKSTTGPCDTPFFMSKHQYQMMQTMSNGESGREHLDCIYVIFRVFNLGQESIGMKVYVDPDVMRTRRKLLFTAETWTIVPGPSLDE
;
A
#
# COMPACT_ATOMS: atom_id res chain seq x y z
N MET A 1 22.58 36.93 55.04
CA MET A 1 23.96 36.41 54.89
C MET A 1 24.00 35.55 53.64
N GLY A 2 25.08 35.57 52.85
CA GLY A 2 25.19 34.73 51.66
C GLY A 2 25.47 33.26 52.03
N LEU A 3 25.08 32.32 51.15
CA LEU A 3 25.26 30.87 51.35
C LEU A 3 26.73 30.40 51.40
N ARG A 4 27.67 31.21 50.90
CA ARG A 4 29.06 30.81 50.65
C ARG A 4 29.84 30.35 51.90
N PRO A 5 29.88 31.09 53.03
CA PRO A 5 30.60 30.66 54.23
C PRO A 5 29.97 29.42 54.89
N VAL A 6 28.67 29.22 54.69
CA VAL A 6 27.93 28.06 55.21
C VAL A 6 28.29 26.80 54.43
N LEU A 7 28.44 26.89 53.11
CA LEU A 7 28.84 25.77 52.26
C LEU A 7 30.28 25.32 52.53
N GLU A 8 31.18 26.26 52.84
CA GLU A 8 32.59 25.96 53.18
C GLU A 8 32.72 25.22 54.54
N MET A 9 31.81 25.48 55.50
CA MET A 9 31.73 24.71 56.76
C MET A 9 31.20 23.28 56.61
N PHE A 10 30.44 22.96 55.56
CA PHE A 10 29.76 21.66 55.39
C PHE A 10 30.51 20.66 54.50
N SER A 11 31.80 20.88 54.21
CA SER A 11 32.63 19.99 53.39
C SER A 11 33.02 18.67 54.07
N ASP A 12 32.81 18.55 55.38
CA ASP A 12 33.37 17.46 56.19
C ASP A 12 32.57 16.14 56.18
N VAL A 13 33.27 15.02 56.40
CA VAL A 13 32.75 13.65 56.26
C VAL A 13 31.68 13.34 57.32
N GLU A 14 31.83 13.86 58.54
CA GLU A 14 30.88 13.64 59.64
C GLU A 14 29.47 14.19 59.33
N HIS A 15 29.41 15.37 58.70
CA HIS A 15 28.15 16.02 58.35
C HIS A 15 27.30 15.18 57.39
N ARG A 16 27.93 14.51 56.40
CA ARG A 16 27.25 13.53 55.52
C ARG A 16 26.65 12.36 56.30
N GLY A 17 27.23 11.98 57.45
CA GLY A 17 26.68 10.96 58.35
C GLY A 17 25.35 11.38 58.99
N MET A 18 25.24 12.65 59.40
CA MET A 18 24.00 13.20 59.96
C MET A 18 22.85 13.22 58.93
N PHE A 19 23.09 13.75 57.73
CA PHE A 19 22.07 13.77 56.66
C PHE A 19 21.64 12.36 56.21
N LYS A 20 22.51 11.35 56.27
CA LYS A 20 22.15 9.96 55.95
C LYS A 20 21.30 9.26 57.02
N SER A 21 21.42 9.70 58.28
CA SER A 21 20.78 9.06 59.45
C SER A 21 19.51 9.75 59.94
N ARG A 22 19.33 11.05 59.67
CA ARG A 22 18.13 11.82 60.05
C ARG A 22 17.52 12.56 58.85
N PRO A 23 16.18 12.66 58.75
CA PRO A 23 15.54 13.47 57.71
C PRO A 23 15.95 14.94 57.89
N SER A 24 16.73 15.46 56.95
CA SER A 24 17.37 16.79 57.05
C SER A 24 17.44 17.53 55.71
N ILE A 25 16.90 16.95 54.64
CA ILE A 25 16.55 17.66 53.41
C ILE A 25 15.10 18.10 53.53
N PHE A 26 14.84 19.40 53.40
CA PHE A 26 13.47 19.90 53.25
C PHE A 26 12.96 19.61 51.84
N VAL A 27 11.73 19.13 51.75
CA VAL A 27 11.01 18.85 50.51
C VAL A 27 9.82 19.82 50.43
N PRO A 28 9.85 20.81 49.52
CA PRO A 28 8.74 21.74 49.34
C PRO A 28 7.43 21.05 48.94
N ALA A 29 6.30 21.65 49.33
CA ALA A 29 4.99 21.23 48.85
C ALA A 29 4.82 21.62 47.36
N LEU A 30 4.25 20.72 46.55
CA LEU A 30 3.93 21.00 45.16
C LEU A 30 2.66 20.25 44.73
N GLY A 31 1.64 20.99 44.32
CA GLY A 31 0.32 20.43 43.99
C GLY A 31 -0.27 19.65 45.17
N ALA A 32 -0.58 18.37 44.95
CA ALA A 32 -1.09 17.48 46.00
C ALA A 32 -0.02 16.93 46.97
N ARG A 33 1.28 17.08 46.67
CA ARG A 33 2.37 16.59 47.52
C ARG A 33 2.61 17.57 48.66
N LYS A 34 2.36 17.13 49.91
CA LYS A 34 2.64 17.90 51.14
C LYS A 34 4.15 18.11 51.31
N ALA A 35 4.53 19.18 52.00
CA ALA A 35 5.91 19.40 52.41
C ALA A 35 6.37 18.33 53.43
N ALA A 36 7.63 17.95 53.36
CA ALA A 36 8.20 16.88 54.18
C ALA A 36 9.68 17.16 54.54
N TRP A 37 10.22 16.37 55.46
CA TRP A 37 11.65 16.23 55.66
C TRP A 37 12.07 14.82 55.21
N ALA A 38 13.14 14.73 54.43
CA ALA A 38 13.62 13.49 53.81
C ALA A 38 15.13 13.29 54.05
N VAL A 39 15.61 12.07 53.82
CA VAL A 39 17.05 11.75 53.74
C VAL A 39 17.54 11.70 52.28
N PRO A 40 18.85 11.82 52.01
CA PRO A 40 19.41 11.74 50.65
C PRO A 40 18.98 10.53 49.83
N ARG A 41 18.75 9.37 50.46
CA ARG A 41 18.29 8.14 49.78
C ARG A 41 16.85 8.20 49.29
N GLU A 42 16.00 9.08 49.82
CA GLU A 42 14.62 9.29 49.36
C GLU A 42 14.54 10.34 48.25
N CYS A 43 15.67 10.98 47.92
CA CYS A 43 15.75 12.11 47.00
C CYS A 43 16.48 11.71 45.71
N LEU A 44 16.16 12.41 44.62
CA LEU A 44 16.95 12.48 43.39
C LEU A 44 17.12 13.96 43.03
N TRP A 45 18.24 14.32 42.43
CA TRP A 45 18.46 15.68 41.98
C TRP A 45 17.69 15.95 40.68
N GLU A 46 18.11 15.32 39.57
CA GLU A 46 17.34 15.31 38.32
C GLU A 46 16.53 14.02 38.17
N ALA A 47 15.21 14.17 38.18
CA ALA A 47 14.21 13.12 37.97
C ALA A 47 12.89 13.77 37.46
N PRO A 48 11.93 13.01 36.89
CA PRO A 48 10.66 13.57 36.44
C PRO A 48 9.91 14.30 37.58
N PRO A 49 9.28 15.46 37.32
CA PRO A 49 8.69 16.30 38.37
C PRO A 49 7.51 15.63 39.09
N ASP A 50 6.88 14.66 38.42
CA ASP A 50 5.71 13.94 38.87
C ASP A 50 6.06 12.61 39.60
N MET A 51 7.33 12.21 39.62
CA MET A 51 7.83 10.94 40.18
C MET A 51 7.39 10.73 41.63
N LYS A 52 6.89 9.53 41.96
CA LYS A 52 6.28 9.21 43.27
C LYS A 52 7.25 8.51 44.21
N SER A 53 8.01 7.53 43.73
CA SER A 53 8.90 6.67 44.51
C SER A 53 10.07 7.40 45.21
N ARG A 54 10.55 8.51 44.63
CA ARG A 54 11.55 9.42 45.22
C ARG A 54 11.17 10.88 44.97
N TYR A 55 11.80 11.81 45.69
CA TYR A 55 11.56 13.25 45.58
C TYR A 55 12.47 13.90 44.51
N PRO A 56 11.92 14.50 43.42
CA PRO A 56 12.68 15.13 42.35
C PRO A 56 13.08 16.58 42.72
N LEU A 57 14.17 16.73 43.49
CA LEU A 57 14.51 18.00 44.16
C LEU A 57 14.69 19.18 43.20
N LYS A 58 15.34 19.02 42.04
CA LYS A 58 15.57 20.14 41.10
C LYS A 58 14.27 20.78 40.62
N SER A 59 13.22 19.98 40.40
CA SER A 59 11.90 20.49 39.98
C SER A 59 11.10 21.08 41.14
N LEU A 60 11.16 20.47 42.33
CA LEU A 60 10.51 20.98 43.55
C LEU A 60 11.09 22.33 44.01
N TYR A 61 12.37 22.58 43.73
CA TYR A 61 13.03 23.85 44.02
C TYR A 61 13.02 24.87 42.85
N GLU A 62 12.41 24.55 41.70
CA GLU A 62 12.52 25.38 40.49
C GLU A 62 11.88 26.77 40.62
N SER A 63 10.82 26.89 41.41
CA SER A 63 10.19 28.17 41.76
C SER A 63 11.14 29.07 42.56
N TYR A 64 11.89 28.50 43.50
CA TYR A 64 12.86 29.21 44.34
C TYR A 64 14.09 29.66 43.54
N PHE A 65 14.58 28.86 42.60
CA PHE A 65 15.68 29.26 41.71
C PHE A 65 15.37 30.53 40.89
N LYS A 66 14.09 30.74 40.55
CA LYS A 66 13.62 31.89 39.76
C LYS A 66 13.45 33.18 40.57
N GLN A 67 13.48 33.10 41.90
CA GLN A 67 13.33 34.25 42.80
C GLN A 67 14.68 34.81 43.29
N ASP A 68 15.76 34.01 43.27
CA ASP A 68 17.02 34.31 43.97
C ASP A 68 18.22 34.50 43.03
N ASN A 69 18.03 35.32 41.98
CA ASN A 69 19.06 35.94 41.11
C ASN A 69 20.31 35.09 40.74
N GLY A 70 20.13 33.78 40.50
CA GLY A 70 21.18 32.88 40.01
C GLY A 70 21.75 31.88 41.03
N ASN A 71 21.32 31.89 42.28
CA ASN A 71 21.84 30.98 43.33
C ASN A 71 21.55 29.48 43.10
N GLY A 72 20.79 29.10 42.07
CA GLY A 72 20.54 27.70 41.71
C GLY A 72 21.81 26.86 41.45
N ALA A 73 22.92 27.49 41.06
CA ALA A 73 24.22 26.83 40.96
C ALA A 73 24.73 26.31 42.32
N TYR A 74 24.59 27.10 43.38
CA TYR A 74 25.02 26.69 44.74
C TYR A 74 24.17 25.55 45.31
N LEU A 75 22.87 25.53 45.03
CA LEU A 75 22.01 24.41 45.41
C LEU A 75 22.31 23.15 44.57
N THR A 76 22.63 23.31 43.28
CA THR A 76 23.12 22.20 42.44
C THR A 76 24.41 21.60 43.01
N GLU A 77 25.36 22.43 43.43
CA GLU A 77 26.60 22.01 44.06
C GLU A 77 26.36 21.35 45.44
N PHE A 78 25.52 21.94 46.28
CA PHE A 78 25.18 21.38 47.59
C PHE A 78 24.54 19.99 47.50
N PHE A 79 23.52 19.80 46.65
CA PHE A 79 22.85 18.50 46.55
C PHE A 79 23.71 17.44 45.87
N ASN A 80 24.41 17.75 44.76
CA ASN A 80 25.21 16.76 44.04
C ASN A 80 26.60 16.50 44.66
N ARG A 81 27.33 17.56 45.06
CA ARG A 81 28.68 17.42 45.63
C ARG A 81 28.64 17.23 47.14
N THR A 82 27.99 18.12 47.89
CA THR A 82 28.02 18.06 49.37
C THR A 82 27.22 16.87 49.90
N LEU A 83 25.94 16.74 49.54
CA LEU A 83 25.05 15.67 50.03
C LEU A 83 25.11 14.36 49.22
N SER A 84 25.70 14.39 48.02
CA SER A 84 25.79 13.23 47.11
C SER A 84 24.44 12.60 46.74
N VAL A 85 23.42 13.44 46.55
CA VAL A 85 22.14 13.03 45.96
C VAL A 85 22.35 12.77 44.46
N PRO A 86 21.99 11.59 43.92
CA PRO A 86 22.20 11.25 42.52
C PRO A 86 21.08 11.76 41.61
N ASN A 87 21.34 11.75 40.30
CA ASN A 87 20.29 11.82 39.28
C ASN A 87 19.61 10.45 39.11
N VAL A 88 18.43 10.43 38.48
CA VAL A 88 17.63 9.23 38.23
C VAL A 88 18.38 8.17 37.42
N SER A 89 18.35 6.92 37.89
CA SER A 89 18.89 5.75 37.19
C SER A 89 17.79 4.89 36.55
N THR A 90 18.15 3.86 35.79
CA THR A 90 17.19 2.86 35.28
C THR A 90 16.55 2.02 36.39
N GLU A 91 17.24 1.82 37.51
CA GLU A 91 16.69 1.12 38.67
C GLU A 91 15.62 1.97 39.37
N ASP A 92 15.83 3.28 39.47
CA ASP A 92 14.82 4.20 40.01
C ASP A 92 13.55 4.23 39.16
N PHE A 93 13.70 4.09 37.84
CA PHE A 93 12.55 3.92 36.94
C PHE A 93 11.86 2.57 37.09
N LEU A 94 12.57 1.49 37.44
CA LEU A 94 11.94 0.21 37.79
C LEU A 94 11.15 0.31 39.11
N VAL A 95 11.72 0.96 40.13
CA VAL A 95 11.02 1.21 41.40
C VAL A 95 9.78 2.08 41.14
N GLU A 96 9.88 3.13 40.32
CA GLU A 96 8.74 3.95 39.93
C GLU A 96 7.65 3.14 39.21
N LEU A 97 7.99 2.29 38.23
CA LEU A 97 7.01 1.42 37.56
C LEU A 97 6.31 0.48 38.56
N LYS A 98 7.05 -0.08 39.52
CA LYS A 98 6.49 -0.93 40.60
C LYS A 98 5.55 -0.14 41.51
N THR A 99 5.90 1.11 41.86
CA THR A 99 5.04 2.03 42.62
C THR A 99 3.75 2.35 41.84
N LEU A 100 3.85 2.75 40.57
CA LEU A 100 2.71 3.08 39.73
C LEU A 100 1.77 1.89 39.49
N ARG A 101 2.32 0.68 39.37
CA ARG A 101 1.55 -0.57 39.38
C ARG A 101 0.79 -0.77 40.70
N SER A 102 1.47 -0.64 41.84
CA SER A 102 0.83 -0.82 43.16
C SER A 102 -0.25 0.21 43.49
N GLU A 103 -0.13 1.43 42.97
CA GLU A 103 -1.12 2.49 43.10
C GLU A 103 -2.21 2.46 42.01
N GLN A 104 -2.23 1.45 41.14
CA GLN A 104 -3.18 1.32 40.02
C GLN A 104 -3.21 2.57 39.12
N CYS A 105 -2.04 3.16 38.85
CA CYS A 105 -1.93 4.36 38.04
C CYS A 105 -2.34 4.08 36.58
N THR A 106 -3.30 4.86 36.07
CA THR A 106 -3.83 4.71 34.71
C THR A 106 -3.24 5.70 33.69
N ASP A 107 -2.32 6.58 34.11
CA ASP A 107 -1.68 7.58 33.24
C ASP A 107 -0.68 6.92 32.28
N PHE A 108 -1.21 6.54 31.10
CA PHE A 108 -0.43 6.01 30.00
C PHE A 108 0.69 6.96 29.54
N GLY A 109 0.47 8.28 29.58
CA GLY A 109 1.44 9.27 29.12
C GLY A 109 2.69 9.28 29.99
N ARG A 110 2.49 9.30 31.31
CA ARG A 110 3.54 9.14 32.33
C ARG A 110 4.27 7.82 32.20
N ILE A 111 3.55 6.69 32.14
CA ILE A 111 4.15 5.35 32.10
C ILE A 111 4.98 5.14 30.82
N ASN A 112 4.48 5.59 29.67
CA ASN A 112 5.22 5.61 28.40
C ASN A 112 6.45 6.54 28.45
N GLY A 113 6.35 7.69 29.14
CA GLY A 113 7.47 8.59 29.42
C GLY A 113 8.60 7.93 30.23
N ILE A 114 8.27 6.99 31.12
CA ILE A 114 9.24 6.17 31.84
C ILE A 114 9.93 5.18 30.88
N TYR A 115 9.18 4.40 30.09
CA TYR A 115 9.78 3.49 29.11
C TYR A 115 10.71 4.21 28.12
N LYS A 116 10.32 5.38 27.63
CA LYS A 116 11.16 6.25 26.77
C LYS A 116 12.43 6.73 27.49
N SER A 117 12.36 6.98 28.79
CA SER A 117 13.54 7.36 29.59
C SER A 117 14.48 6.17 29.85
N ILE A 118 13.92 4.97 30.06
CA ILE A 118 14.70 3.72 30.14
C ILE A 118 15.38 3.43 28.79
N ASP A 119 14.66 3.53 27.66
CA ASP A 119 15.25 3.32 26.32
C ASP A 119 16.39 4.30 26.00
N ARG A 120 16.26 5.56 26.42
CA ARG A 120 17.33 6.55 26.26
C ARG A 120 18.57 6.17 27.08
N MET A 121 18.41 5.75 28.34
CA MET A 121 19.52 5.52 29.27
C MET A 121 20.15 4.12 29.18
N ARG A 122 19.43 3.09 28.72
CA ARG A 122 19.98 1.72 28.60
C ARG A 122 21.21 1.62 27.69
N ARG A 123 21.43 2.61 26.82
CA ARG A 123 22.60 2.72 25.93
C ARG A 123 23.89 3.16 26.64
N THR A 124 23.81 3.60 27.91
CA THR A 124 24.94 4.18 28.65
C THR A 124 25.14 3.59 30.06
N ILE A 125 24.46 2.50 30.41
CA ILE A 125 24.60 1.81 31.70
C ILE A 125 25.47 0.54 31.58
N ALA A 126 25.98 0.04 32.71
CA ALA A 126 26.76 -1.19 32.76
C ALA A 126 25.93 -2.44 32.39
N SER A 127 26.60 -3.47 31.86
CA SER A 127 25.97 -4.73 31.42
C SER A 127 25.20 -5.46 32.52
N THR A 128 25.68 -5.41 33.77
CA THR A 128 24.97 -5.97 34.93
C THR A 128 23.64 -5.28 35.19
N ALA A 129 23.58 -3.95 35.05
CA ALA A 129 22.34 -3.18 35.18
C ALA A 129 21.39 -3.40 33.99
N VAL A 130 21.92 -3.64 32.78
CA VAL A 130 21.11 -4.11 31.64
C VAL A 130 20.44 -5.45 31.95
N GLU A 131 21.18 -6.40 32.53
CA GLU A 131 20.67 -7.74 32.77
C GLU A 131 19.64 -7.77 33.93
N SER A 132 19.88 -7.02 35.01
CA SER A 132 18.85 -6.81 36.05
C SER A 132 17.58 -6.18 35.48
N LEU A 133 17.72 -5.19 34.59
CA LEU A 133 16.61 -4.52 33.93
C LEU A 133 15.79 -5.47 33.02
N LYS A 134 16.46 -6.33 32.23
CA LYS A 134 15.78 -7.33 31.40
C LYS A 134 15.02 -8.35 32.25
N ASN A 135 15.65 -8.90 33.28
CA ASN A 135 15.01 -9.92 34.11
C ASN A 135 13.83 -9.35 34.93
N ALA A 136 13.89 -8.09 35.39
CA ALA A 136 12.74 -7.43 36.01
C ALA A 136 11.51 -7.40 35.08
N PHE A 137 11.65 -7.02 33.81
CA PHE A 137 10.55 -6.99 32.83
C PHE A 137 10.05 -8.38 32.40
N LYS A 138 10.92 -9.39 32.48
CA LYS A 138 10.62 -10.80 32.15
C LYS A 138 9.83 -11.48 33.27
N ASP A 139 10.27 -11.29 34.52
CA ASP A 139 9.79 -12.03 35.68
C ASP A 139 8.63 -11.31 36.40
N GLU A 140 8.57 -9.97 36.34
CA GLU A 140 7.46 -9.17 36.88
C GLU A 140 6.52 -8.62 35.80
N ALA A 141 5.27 -8.36 36.20
CA ALA A 141 4.32 -7.60 35.41
C ALA A 141 4.70 -6.12 35.41
N LEU A 142 5.41 -5.64 34.39
CA LEU A 142 5.92 -4.26 34.29
C LEU A 142 5.58 -3.56 32.96
N ILE A 143 4.86 -4.23 32.06
CA ILE A 143 4.38 -3.66 30.79
C ILE A 143 2.91 -3.29 30.96
N TYR A 144 2.62 -1.99 30.99
CA TYR A 144 1.26 -1.45 31.12
C TYR A 144 0.51 -1.49 29.78
N ILE A 145 -0.78 -1.81 29.82
CA ILE A 145 -1.69 -1.77 28.67
C ILE A 145 -3.00 -1.10 29.09
N ALA A 146 -3.59 -0.29 28.21
CA ALA A 146 -4.87 0.37 28.42
C ALA A 146 -5.76 0.20 27.18
N THR A 147 -6.86 -0.54 27.32
CA THR A 147 -7.73 -0.97 26.22
C THR A 147 -9.20 -0.87 26.64
N ASN A 148 -9.98 -0.08 25.90
CA ASN A 148 -11.43 0.10 26.09
C ASN A 148 -11.85 0.46 27.53
N GLY A 149 -11.06 1.29 28.22
CA GLY A 149 -11.31 1.72 29.60
C GLY A 149 -10.75 0.80 30.68
N ASN A 150 -10.43 -0.46 30.35
CA ASN A 150 -9.70 -1.36 31.24
C ASN A 150 -8.19 -1.14 31.11
N SER A 151 -7.47 -1.33 32.20
CA SER A 151 -6.00 -1.23 32.24
C SER A 151 -5.39 -2.39 33.00
N ASP A 152 -4.30 -2.95 32.49
CA ASP A 152 -3.62 -4.13 33.06
C ASP A 152 -2.10 -3.97 33.00
N TRP A 153 -1.38 -4.76 33.81
CA TRP A 153 0.08 -4.84 33.84
C TRP A 153 0.50 -6.29 33.55
N ILE A 154 1.27 -6.49 32.48
CA ILE A 154 1.65 -7.83 31.99
C ILE A 154 3.16 -8.02 31.91
N LYS A 155 3.58 -9.28 31.73
CA LYS A 155 4.98 -9.70 31.52
C LYS A 155 5.33 -9.76 30.04
N VAL A 156 6.64 -9.68 29.72
CA VAL A 156 7.17 -9.90 28.35
C VAL A 156 6.64 -11.20 27.71
N SER A 157 6.50 -12.29 28.47
CA SER A 157 6.01 -13.57 27.94
C SER A 157 4.57 -13.54 27.40
N GLN A 158 3.72 -12.65 27.93
CA GLN A 158 2.34 -12.42 27.48
C GLN A 158 2.26 -11.50 26.26
N CYS A 159 3.36 -10.83 25.89
CA CYS A 159 3.41 -9.86 24.82
C CYS A 159 3.64 -10.50 23.43
N LEU A 160 3.20 -9.77 22.40
CA LEU A 160 3.49 -10.03 20.98
C LEU A 160 3.65 -8.69 20.24
N TRP A 161 4.67 -8.59 19.39
CA TRP A 161 4.83 -7.47 18.45
C TRP A 161 4.11 -7.81 17.13
N SER A 162 2.88 -7.28 16.98
CA SER A 162 1.99 -7.47 15.83
C SER A 162 0.97 -6.33 15.77
N THR A 163 0.47 -6.02 14.57
CA THR A 163 -0.44 -4.91 14.24
C THR A 163 -1.93 -5.29 14.15
N ALA A 164 -2.26 -6.58 13.99
CA ALA A 164 -3.63 -6.99 13.61
C ALA A 164 -4.04 -8.38 14.11
N THR A 165 -3.15 -9.37 14.10
CA THR A 165 -3.50 -10.73 14.52
C THR A 165 -3.57 -10.85 16.04
N GLN A 166 -4.79 -10.85 16.58
CA GLN A 166 -5.05 -11.34 17.93
C GLN A 166 -4.70 -12.84 17.99
N ILE A 167 -3.54 -13.17 18.56
CA ILE A 167 -3.09 -14.55 18.81
C ILE A 167 -3.57 -14.94 20.22
N ARG A 168 -4.20 -16.11 20.35
CA ARG A 168 -4.77 -16.58 21.64
C ARG A 168 -3.69 -16.64 22.73
N GLY A 169 -3.94 -15.97 23.85
CA GLY A 169 -3.00 -15.92 24.99
C GLY A 169 -1.84 -14.93 24.83
N LYS A 170 -1.86 -14.08 23.79
CA LYS A 170 -0.88 -13.01 23.57
C LYS A 170 -1.60 -11.66 23.44
N ILE A 171 -0.96 -10.59 23.91
CA ILE A 171 -1.47 -9.21 23.76
C ILE A 171 -0.53 -8.42 22.83
N ALA A 172 -1.12 -7.77 21.83
CA ALA A 172 -0.40 -6.98 20.84
C ALA A 172 0.10 -5.65 21.44
N LEU A 173 1.40 -5.37 21.33
CA LEU A 173 1.99 -4.12 21.85
C LEU A 173 2.07 -2.98 20.82
N TYR A 174 1.98 -3.26 19.52
CA TYR A 174 2.29 -2.28 18.48
C TYR A 174 1.41 -1.03 18.57
N ASP A 175 0.10 -1.20 18.70
CA ASP A 175 -0.85 -0.08 18.72
C ASP A 175 -0.69 0.84 19.94
N HIS A 176 -0.15 0.31 21.04
CA HIS A 176 0.18 1.09 22.23
C HIS A 176 1.57 1.75 22.12
N TYR A 177 2.56 1.04 21.55
CA TYR A 177 3.97 1.37 21.71
C TYR A 177 4.78 1.47 20.42
N SER A 178 4.16 1.66 19.25
CA SER A 178 4.81 1.70 17.91
C SER A 178 6.18 2.40 17.85
N THR A 179 6.34 3.57 18.51
CA THR A 179 7.61 4.33 18.59
C THR A 179 8.75 3.65 19.39
N LEU A 180 8.49 2.52 20.05
CA LEU A 180 9.38 1.79 20.97
C LEU A 180 9.70 0.36 20.48
N GLU A 181 9.60 0.11 19.16
CA GLU A 181 9.93 -1.16 18.49
C GLU A 181 11.23 -1.79 19.03
N GLY A 182 12.35 -1.06 18.97
CA GLY A 182 13.66 -1.54 19.47
C GLY A 182 13.85 -1.56 21.00
N PHE A 183 12.85 -1.13 21.78
CA PHE A 183 12.81 -1.35 23.23
C PHE A 183 12.06 -2.64 23.58
N PHE A 184 10.90 -2.88 22.97
CA PHE A 184 10.13 -4.10 23.24
C PHE A 184 10.72 -5.32 22.54
N VAL A 185 11.06 -5.23 21.25
CA VAL A 185 11.63 -6.33 20.47
C VAL A 185 13.11 -6.53 20.81
N ASP A 186 14.00 -5.68 20.30
CA ASP A 186 15.47 -5.90 20.34
C ASP A 186 16.04 -5.99 21.76
N PHE A 187 15.40 -5.31 22.73
CA PHE A 187 15.92 -5.20 24.09
C PHE A 187 15.24 -6.14 25.08
N LEU A 188 13.92 -6.06 25.23
CA LEU A 188 13.17 -6.92 26.15
C LEU A 188 12.91 -8.33 25.58
N GLY A 189 13.06 -8.56 24.28
CA GLY A 189 12.82 -9.87 23.65
C GLY A 189 11.34 -10.19 23.47
N VAL A 190 10.47 -9.19 23.32
CA VAL A 190 9.08 -9.41 22.94
C VAL A 190 9.04 -10.07 21.56
N GLN A 191 8.47 -11.28 21.53
CA GLN A 191 8.32 -12.09 20.33
C GLN A 191 7.57 -11.34 19.23
N THR A 192 8.07 -11.39 17.99
CA THR A 192 7.38 -10.95 16.78
C THR A 192 6.48 -12.05 16.22
N LEU A 193 5.48 -11.66 15.42
CA LEU A 193 4.69 -12.61 14.64
C LEU A 193 5.57 -13.39 13.66
N ASN A 194 5.30 -14.68 13.48
CA ASN A 194 6.03 -15.61 12.61
C ASN A 194 5.07 -16.63 11.95
N LEU A 195 5.52 -17.30 10.89
CA LEU A 195 4.76 -18.28 10.11
C LEU A 195 4.06 -19.34 10.97
N GLN A 196 4.77 -19.95 11.94
CA GLN A 196 4.19 -21.00 12.77
C GLN A 196 3.04 -20.49 13.66
N MET A 197 3.19 -19.32 14.27
CA MET A 197 2.12 -18.72 15.10
C MET A 197 0.86 -18.37 14.27
N VAL A 198 1.02 -17.96 13.01
CA VAL A 198 -0.12 -17.69 12.12
C VAL A 198 -0.76 -18.99 11.64
N PHE A 199 0.04 -20.00 11.29
CA PHE A 199 -0.43 -21.34 10.91
C PHE A 199 -1.26 -21.98 12.03
N ASP A 200 -0.77 -21.96 13.28
CA ASP A 200 -1.51 -22.51 14.42
C ASP A 200 -2.74 -21.68 14.79
N LYS A 201 -2.73 -20.35 14.60
CA LYS A 201 -3.97 -19.56 14.69
C LYS A 201 -5.00 -20.04 13.67
N LEU A 202 -4.65 -20.07 12.38
CA LEU A 202 -5.58 -20.41 11.31
C LEU A 202 -6.20 -21.81 11.53
N LYS A 203 -5.36 -22.79 11.85
CA LYS A 203 -5.77 -24.14 12.24
C LYS A 203 -6.74 -24.14 13.43
N GLY A 204 -6.48 -23.31 14.45
CA GLY A 204 -7.36 -23.14 15.60
C GLY A 204 -8.72 -22.54 15.26
N GLN A 205 -8.76 -21.51 14.42
CA GLN A 205 -10.01 -20.87 13.97
C GLN A 205 -10.94 -21.88 13.29
N GLY A 206 -10.39 -22.82 12.52
CA GLY A 206 -11.16 -23.91 11.88
C GLY A 206 -11.79 -24.95 12.82
N THR A 207 -11.71 -24.75 14.13
CA THR A 207 -12.43 -25.51 15.17
C THR A 207 -13.29 -24.61 16.09
N GLY A 208 -13.27 -23.29 15.89
CA GLY A 208 -13.95 -22.30 16.72
C GLY A 208 -15.14 -21.63 16.04
N GLN A 209 -15.61 -20.53 16.65
CA GLN A 209 -16.65 -19.65 16.12
C GLN A 209 -16.06 -18.31 15.63
N SER A 210 -14.91 -18.36 14.95
CA SER A 210 -14.32 -17.19 14.29
C SER A 210 -15.20 -16.71 13.14
N SER A 211 -15.24 -15.39 12.92
CA SER A 211 -15.94 -14.83 11.75
C SER A 211 -15.17 -15.12 10.46
N VAL A 212 -15.85 -14.99 9.33
CA VAL A 212 -15.25 -15.16 7.99
C VAL A 212 -14.09 -14.17 7.80
N GLU A 213 -14.25 -12.94 8.27
CA GLU A 213 -13.31 -11.82 8.14
C GLU A 213 -12.05 -12.08 8.97
N GLU A 214 -12.19 -12.56 10.21
CA GLU A 214 -11.05 -12.89 11.08
C GLU A 214 -10.20 -14.05 10.51
N VAL A 215 -10.84 -14.96 9.76
CA VAL A 215 -10.17 -16.04 9.03
C VAL A 215 -9.50 -15.51 7.76
N LYS A 216 -10.16 -14.62 6.98
CA LYS A 216 -9.56 -13.97 5.80
C LYS A 216 -8.29 -13.19 6.15
N GLU A 217 -8.31 -12.40 7.22
CA GLU A 217 -7.12 -11.67 7.68
C GLU A 217 -5.98 -12.61 8.12
N THR A 218 -6.32 -13.77 8.70
CA THR A 218 -5.31 -14.77 9.08
C THR A 218 -4.77 -15.53 7.86
N ILE A 219 -5.59 -15.76 6.82
CA ILE A 219 -5.13 -16.23 5.50
C ILE A 219 -4.21 -15.20 4.84
N TRP A 220 -4.53 -13.90 4.92
CA TRP A 220 -3.67 -12.83 4.40
C TRP A 220 -2.31 -12.77 5.10
N ALA A 221 -2.29 -12.87 6.44
CA ALA A 221 -1.06 -12.96 7.20
C ALA A 221 -0.23 -14.19 6.78
N LEU A 222 -0.87 -15.36 6.66
CA LEU A 222 -0.20 -16.61 6.26
C LEU A 222 0.39 -16.50 4.85
N ASN A 223 -0.38 -15.97 3.91
CA ASN A 223 0.04 -15.72 2.53
C ASN A 223 1.27 -14.78 2.45
N SER A 224 1.34 -13.77 3.32
CA SER A 224 2.50 -12.87 3.37
C SER A 224 3.76 -13.56 3.90
N PHE A 225 3.66 -14.48 4.87
CA PHE A 225 4.81 -15.27 5.33
C PHE A 225 5.25 -16.33 4.31
N LEU A 226 4.30 -16.99 3.63
CA LEU A 226 4.57 -17.93 2.53
C LEU A 226 5.26 -17.26 1.32
N GLN A 227 5.19 -15.93 1.20
CA GLN A 227 5.90 -15.15 0.19
C GLN A 227 7.35 -14.81 0.59
N SER A 228 7.64 -14.68 1.89
CA SER A 228 8.95 -14.24 2.40
C SER A 228 9.85 -15.36 2.92
N GLU A 229 9.29 -16.44 3.46
CA GLU A 229 10.05 -17.56 4.03
C GLU A 229 10.31 -18.65 2.99
N THR A 230 11.43 -19.36 3.11
CA THR A 230 11.84 -20.43 2.17
C THR A 230 11.39 -21.83 2.59
N GLU A 231 11.17 -22.04 3.88
CA GLU A 231 10.68 -23.31 4.44
C GLU A 231 9.22 -23.12 4.87
N HIS A 232 8.32 -23.99 4.40
CA HIS A 232 6.89 -23.88 4.66
C HIS A 232 6.37 -25.12 5.40
N PRO A 233 5.43 -24.98 6.36
CA PRO A 233 4.79 -26.11 7.01
C PRO A 233 3.96 -26.93 6.01
N ASN A 234 3.62 -28.16 6.38
CA ASN A 234 2.74 -29.02 5.57
C ASN A 234 1.31 -28.41 5.51
N PRO A 235 0.69 -28.22 4.33
CA PRO A 235 -0.67 -27.67 4.20
C PRO A 235 -1.79 -28.60 4.67
N GLU A 236 -1.54 -29.91 4.84
CA GLU A 236 -2.55 -30.91 5.21
C GLU A 236 -3.44 -30.55 6.42
N PRO A 237 -2.93 -30.00 7.54
CA PRO A 237 -3.78 -29.60 8.68
C PRO A 237 -4.71 -28.43 8.35
N ILE A 238 -4.28 -27.51 7.47
CA ILE A 238 -5.09 -26.36 7.04
C ILE A 238 -6.17 -26.80 6.05
N LEU A 239 -5.84 -27.67 5.09
CA LEU A 239 -6.81 -28.28 4.15
C LEU A 239 -7.97 -28.98 4.89
N LYS A 240 -7.65 -29.66 6.00
CA LYS A 240 -8.62 -30.37 6.87
C LYS A 240 -9.38 -29.48 7.86
N SER A 241 -9.01 -28.21 7.98
CA SER A 241 -9.66 -27.24 8.89
C SER A 241 -10.81 -26.51 8.21
N ARG A 242 -11.86 -26.13 8.95
CA ARG A 242 -12.97 -25.30 8.42
C ARG A 242 -12.56 -23.83 8.32
N ILE A 243 -11.71 -23.51 7.34
CA ILE A 243 -11.09 -22.19 7.18
C ILE A 243 -11.24 -21.58 5.79
N PHE A 244 -11.78 -22.30 4.81
CA PHE A 244 -11.95 -21.77 3.46
C PHE A 244 -13.30 -21.06 3.38
N PRO A 245 -13.38 -19.72 3.32
CA PRO A 245 -14.65 -19.03 3.14
C PRO A 245 -15.18 -19.34 1.73
N VAL A 246 -16.39 -19.91 1.68
CA VAL A 246 -17.06 -20.30 0.44
C VAL A 246 -18.39 -19.58 0.37
N ARG A 247 -18.59 -18.80 -0.69
CA ARG A 247 -19.86 -18.16 -1.03
C ARG A 247 -20.77 -19.15 -1.78
N ASP A 248 -22.03 -19.24 -1.37
CA ASP A 248 -23.06 -20.02 -2.04
C ASP A 248 -23.77 -19.20 -3.16
N PRO A 249 -24.56 -19.85 -4.05
CA PRO A 249 -25.32 -19.15 -5.09
C PRO A 249 -26.38 -18.17 -4.55
N SER A 250 -26.74 -18.27 -3.26
CA SER A 250 -27.65 -17.36 -2.56
C SER A 250 -26.94 -16.09 -2.05
N GLY A 251 -25.60 -16.05 -2.10
CA GLY A 251 -24.76 -14.98 -1.59
C GLY A 251 -24.27 -15.16 -0.14
N ASN A 252 -24.69 -16.20 0.58
CA ASN A 252 -24.22 -16.51 1.94
C ASN A 252 -22.75 -16.96 1.91
N VAL A 253 -21.98 -16.73 2.97
CA VAL A 253 -20.59 -17.20 3.08
C VAL A 253 -20.42 -18.11 4.30
N GLU A 254 -19.93 -19.32 4.06
CA GLU A 254 -19.67 -20.34 5.09
C GLU A 254 -18.18 -20.72 5.16
N LEU A 255 -17.69 -21.11 6.35
CA LEU A 255 -16.32 -21.61 6.52
C LEU A 255 -16.27 -23.13 6.30
N CYS A 256 -15.72 -23.54 5.15
CA CYS A 256 -15.61 -24.92 4.70
C CYS A 256 -14.22 -25.53 4.89
N THR A 257 -14.14 -26.85 4.81
CA THR A 257 -12.91 -27.62 4.55
C THR A 257 -12.58 -27.64 3.06
N SER A 258 -11.36 -28.01 2.68
CA SER A 258 -10.99 -28.16 1.25
C SER A 258 -11.75 -29.29 0.53
N THR A 259 -12.43 -30.17 1.28
CA THR A 259 -13.28 -31.23 0.72
C THR A 259 -14.61 -30.73 0.15
N THR A 260 -15.07 -29.53 0.53
CA THR A 260 -16.21 -28.89 -0.13
C THR A 260 -15.84 -28.54 -1.57
N ALA A 261 -16.76 -28.78 -2.52
CA ALA A 261 -16.58 -28.33 -3.89
C ALA A 261 -16.85 -26.82 -4.01
N PHE A 262 -15.89 -26.09 -4.59
CA PHE A 262 -15.97 -24.66 -4.88
C PHE A 262 -14.96 -24.31 -5.98
N ALA A 263 -15.28 -23.28 -6.78
CA ALA A 263 -14.38 -22.71 -7.78
C ALA A 263 -13.63 -21.48 -7.22
N ILE A 264 -12.59 -21.04 -7.92
CA ILE A 264 -11.76 -19.89 -7.56
C ILE A 264 -11.75 -18.90 -8.74
N THR A 265 -12.17 -17.67 -8.49
CA THR A 265 -12.33 -16.65 -9.54
C THR A 265 -10.99 -16.04 -9.98
N ASP A 266 -10.48 -16.49 -11.12
CA ASP A 266 -9.34 -15.89 -11.84
C ASP A 266 -9.75 -15.20 -13.15
N ILE A 267 -10.85 -15.64 -13.79
CA ILE A 267 -11.41 -15.01 -15.00
C ILE A 267 -12.76 -14.36 -14.70
N LYS A 268 -12.90 -13.06 -14.97
CA LYS A 268 -14.11 -12.25 -14.70
C LYS A 268 -15.33 -12.75 -15.47
N HIS A 269 -15.19 -12.99 -16.78
CA HIS A 269 -16.28 -13.43 -17.65
C HIS A 269 -16.90 -14.76 -17.20
N LEU A 270 -16.07 -15.77 -16.92
CA LEU A 270 -16.52 -17.05 -16.38
C LEU A 270 -17.19 -16.89 -15.01
N HIS A 271 -16.67 -16.01 -14.14
CA HIS A 271 -17.32 -15.76 -12.85
C HIS A 271 -18.71 -15.15 -13.03
N GLU A 272 -18.90 -14.20 -13.94
CA GLU A 272 -20.21 -13.61 -14.22
C GLU A 272 -21.24 -14.66 -14.64
N LEU A 273 -20.89 -15.56 -15.57
CA LEU A 273 -21.75 -16.63 -16.10
C LEU A 273 -22.18 -17.68 -15.06
N PHE A 274 -21.34 -17.93 -14.05
CA PHE A 274 -21.56 -18.92 -12.99
C PHE A 274 -21.93 -18.33 -11.62
N SER A 275 -21.86 -17.00 -11.45
CA SER A 275 -21.98 -16.25 -10.19
C SER A 275 -23.18 -16.64 -9.31
N ASN A 276 -24.34 -16.83 -9.93
CA ASN A 276 -25.61 -17.18 -9.28
C ASN A 276 -25.97 -18.67 -9.39
N LYS A 277 -25.00 -19.54 -9.71
CA LYS A 277 -25.19 -20.99 -9.95
C LYS A 277 -24.21 -21.87 -9.17
N ALA A 278 -22.98 -21.40 -8.95
CA ALA A 278 -21.89 -22.18 -8.37
C ALA A 278 -21.38 -21.64 -7.03
N LYS A 279 -20.70 -22.50 -6.25
CA LYS A 279 -19.97 -22.09 -5.05
C LYS A 279 -18.60 -21.51 -5.40
N PHE A 280 -18.20 -20.43 -4.74
CA PHE A 280 -16.93 -19.73 -4.97
C PHE A 280 -16.11 -19.55 -3.70
N PHE A 281 -14.79 -19.64 -3.79
CA PHE A 281 -13.88 -19.20 -2.73
C PHE A 281 -14.01 -17.67 -2.58
N ASP A 282 -14.39 -17.19 -1.39
CA ASP A 282 -14.93 -15.84 -1.20
C ASP A 282 -13.86 -14.74 -1.08
N PHE A 283 -13.16 -14.50 -2.18
CA PHE A 283 -12.24 -13.39 -2.37
C PHE A 283 -12.44 -12.83 -3.78
N SER A 284 -12.30 -11.51 -3.94
CA SER A 284 -12.40 -10.87 -5.26
C SER A 284 -11.24 -11.28 -6.18
N LEU A 285 -11.40 -11.13 -7.50
CA LEU A 285 -10.37 -11.47 -8.50
C LEU A 285 -9.00 -10.80 -8.19
N ASN A 286 -9.03 -9.55 -7.72
CA ASN A 286 -7.84 -8.78 -7.31
C ASN A 286 -7.18 -9.30 -6.02
N GLU A 287 -7.92 -10.00 -5.18
CA GLU A 287 -7.41 -10.67 -3.99
C GLU A 287 -6.87 -12.05 -4.34
N ILE A 288 -7.57 -12.81 -5.19
CA ILE A 288 -7.14 -14.12 -5.70
C ILE A 288 -5.75 -14.06 -6.35
N SER A 289 -5.50 -13.04 -7.18
CA SER A 289 -4.18 -12.86 -7.82
C SER A 289 -3.06 -12.61 -6.79
N ARG A 290 -3.37 -11.95 -5.68
CA ARG A 290 -2.46 -11.67 -4.56
C ARG A 290 -2.35 -12.83 -3.56
N LEU A 291 -3.29 -13.77 -3.55
CA LEU A 291 -3.27 -15.03 -2.78
C LEU A 291 -2.53 -16.17 -3.50
N GLU A 292 -1.83 -15.90 -4.61
CA GLU A 292 -1.10 -16.90 -5.38
C GLU A 292 -0.12 -17.76 -4.53
N PRO A 293 0.64 -17.23 -3.54
CA PRO A 293 1.46 -18.04 -2.64
C PRO A 293 0.65 -19.08 -1.84
N PHE A 294 -0.44 -18.67 -1.18
CA PHE A 294 -1.32 -19.55 -0.41
C PHE A 294 -2.02 -20.59 -1.30
N LEU A 295 -2.51 -20.20 -2.48
CA LEU A 295 -3.18 -21.11 -3.42
C LEU A 295 -2.21 -22.09 -4.10
N LYS A 296 -0.94 -21.69 -4.29
CA LYS A 296 0.15 -22.57 -4.72
C LYS A 296 0.53 -23.58 -3.64
N TRP A 297 0.70 -23.11 -2.40
CA TRP A 297 1.09 -23.92 -1.25
C TRP A 297 0.01 -24.95 -0.85
N THR A 298 -1.27 -24.54 -0.80
CA THR A 298 -2.41 -25.44 -0.60
C THR A 298 -2.73 -26.34 -1.81
N ARG A 299 -2.06 -26.13 -2.95
CA ARG A 299 -2.24 -26.84 -4.23
C ARG A 299 -3.63 -26.70 -4.87
N LEU A 300 -4.45 -25.73 -4.44
CA LEU A 300 -5.83 -25.55 -4.89
C LEU A 300 -5.98 -24.89 -6.28
N LYS A 301 -4.88 -24.58 -6.97
CA LYS A 301 -4.89 -23.94 -8.30
C LYS A 301 -5.67 -24.68 -9.40
N ASN A 302 -5.93 -25.98 -9.25
CA ASN A 302 -6.79 -26.73 -10.17
C ASN A 302 -8.27 -26.30 -10.12
N ARG A 303 -8.67 -25.53 -9.09
CA ARG A 303 -10.03 -25.00 -8.92
C ARG A 303 -10.23 -23.60 -9.51
N TYR A 304 -9.21 -23.01 -10.14
CA TYR A 304 -9.41 -21.80 -10.94
C TYR A 304 -10.43 -22.06 -12.05
N LEU A 305 -11.23 -21.05 -12.42
CA LEU A 305 -12.23 -21.18 -13.47
C LEU A 305 -11.56 -21.55 -14.80
N SER A 306 -10.39 -20.96 -15.10
CA SER A 306 -9.56 -21.31 -16.26
C SER A 306 -9.08 -22.78 -16.32
N CYS A 307 -9.15 -23.51 -15.20
CA CYS A 307 -8.74 -24.92 -15.08
C CYS A 307 -9.90 -25.90 -14.83
N SER A 308 -11.06 -25.41 -14.40
CA SER A 308 -12.17 -26.24 -13.91
C SER A 308 -13.47 -26.09 -14.71
N VAL A 309 -13.64 -24.98 -15.45
CA VAL A 309 -14.69 -24.88 -16.47
C VAL A 309 -14.23 -25.63 -17.72
N LYS A 310 -15.09 -26.49 -18.25
CA LYS A 310 -14.95 -27.10 -19.58
C LYS A 310 -15.93 -26.46 -20.55
N GLU A 311 -15.52 -26.25 -21.78
CA GLU A 311 -16.38 -25.74 -22.86
C GLU A 311 -16.67 -26.88 -23.85
N ILE A 312 -17.94 -27.11 -24.16
CA ILE A 312 -18.38 -27.99 -25.24
C ILE A 312 -19.05 -27.11 -26.30
N SER A 313 -18.32 -26.76 -27.35
CA SER A 313 -18.88 -25.97 -28.46
C SER A 313 -19.61 -26.84 -29.49
N ALA A 314 -20.55 -26.22 -30.20
CA ALA A 314 -21.32 -26.82 -31.28
C ALA A 314 -21.59 -25.79 -32.39
N LEU A 315 -21.79 -26.28 -33.61
CA LEU A 315 -22.24 -25.46 -34.73
C LEU A 315 -23.74 -25.10 -34.54
N CYS A 316 -24.08 -23.81 -34.57
CA CYS A 316 -25.46 -23.33 -34.48
C CYS A 316 -25.89 -22.43 -35.65
N GLY A 317 -24.95 -22.04 -36.52
CA GLY A 317 -25.21 -21.26 -37.72
C GLY A 317 -25.54 -22.13 -38.94
N ASP A 318 -26.56 -21.71 -39.70
CA ASP A 318 -26.96 -22.36 -40.95
C ASP A 318 -25.94 -22.15 -42.07
N TYR A 319 -25.07 -21.12 -41.98
CA TYR A 319 -24.09 -20.80 -43.02
C TYR A 319 -22.66 -21.18 -42.61
N ASN A 320 -21.98 -21.90 -43.49
CA ASN A 320 -20.53 -22.04 -43.41
C ASN A 320 -19.87 -22.23 -44.78
N ARG A 321 -18.65 -21.70 -44.93
CA ARG A 321 -17.81 -21.82 -46.14
C ARG A 321 -16.36 -22.11 -45.75
N ARG A 322 -15.54 -22.68 -46.64
CA ARG A 322 -14.09 -22.78 -46.40
C ARG A 322 -13.46 -21.39 -46.25
N ILE A 323 -12.41 -21.29 -45.42
CA ILE A 323 -11.72 -20.02 -45.16
C ILE A 323 -11.09 -19.44 -46.42
N SER A 324 -11.24 -18.12 -46.60
CA SER A 324 -10.77 -17.41 -47.80
C SER A 324 -9.32 -16.94 -47.71
N ASP A 325 -8.75 -16.88 -46.50
CA ASP A 325 -7.37 -16.46 -46.24
C ASP A 325 -6.42 -17.67 -46.37
N PRO A 326 -5.47 -17.67 -47.32
CA PRO A 326 -4.58 -18.79 -47.58
C PRO A 326 -3.47 -18.99 -46.54
N ASP A 327 -3.17 -18.00 -45.70
CA ASP A 327 -2.22 -18.14 -44.59
C ASP A 327 -2.92 -18.49 -43.28
N ARG A 328 -4.26 -18.37 -43.19
CA ARG A 328 -5.07 -18.97 -42.12
C ARG A 328 -5.42 -20.46 -42.37
N ASP A 329 -5.22 -20.96 -43.59
CA ASP A 329 -5.46 -22.36 -43.99
C ASP A 329 -4.39 -23.33 -43.44
N ILE A 330 -4.77 -24.13 -42.41
CA ILE A 330 -3.84 -25.07 -41.74
C ILE A 330 -3.41 -26.26 -42.59
N SER A 331 -4.15 -26.62 -43.64
CA SER A 331 -3.78 -27.74 -44.53
C SER A 331 -2.40 -27.50 -45.17
N ARG A 332 -2.10 -26.23 -45.47
CA ARG A 332 -0.83 -25.73 -46.04
C ARG A 332 0.31 -25.70 -45.03
N LYS A 333 0.00 -25.87 -43.74
CA LYS A 333 0.94 -25.88 -42.60
C LYS A 333 1.09 -27.28 -41.98
N SER A 334 0.44 -28.28 -42.55
CA SER A 334 0.44 -29.71 -42.13
C SER A 334 1.82 -30.26 -41.75
N HIS A 335 2.88 -30.01 -42.53
CA HIS A 335 4.26 -30.45 -42.19
C HIS A 335 4.76 -29.83 -40.88
N GLY A 336 4.48 -28.54 -40.67
CA GLY A 336 4.84 -27.85 -39.44
C GLY A 336 4.05 -28.33 -38.22
N LEU A 337 2.76 -28.64 -38.41
CA LEU A 337 1.91 -29.22 -37.37
C LEU A 337 2.36 -30.65 -37.01
N LEU A 338 2.75 -31.47 -37.99
CA LEU A 338 3.34 -32.79 -37.76
C LEU A 338 4.65 -32.69 -36.97
N ARG A 339 5.55 -31.78 -37.35
CA ARG A 339 6.81 -31.53 -36.63
C ARG A 339 6.58 -31.15 -35.16
N ILE A 340 5.54 -30.36 -34.86
CA ILE A 340 5.11 -30.07 -33.47
C ILE A 340 4.63 -31.36 -32.78
N ALA A 341 3.72 -32.10 -33.40
CA ALA A 341 3.15 -33.33 -32.83
C ALA A 341 4.23 -34.38 -32.49
N VAL A 342 5.21 -34.57 -33.38
CA VAL A 342 6.35 -35.48 -33.16
C VAL A 342 7.29 -34.97 -32.07
N HIS A 343 7.65 -33.68 -32.06
CA HIS A 343 8.53 -33.11 -31.01
C HIS A 343 7.95 -33.25 -29.60
N PHE A 344 6.63 -33.07 -29.45
CA PHE A 344 5.93 -33.17 -28.17
C PHE A 344 5.33 -34.57 -27.90
N ARG A 345 5.62 -35.57 -28.74
CA ARG A 345 5.22 -36.99 -28.57
C ARG A 345 3.70 -37.21 -28.49
N SER A 346 2.93 -36.47 -29.30
CA SER A 346 1.48 -36.63 -29.45
C SER A 346 1.08 -38.12 -29.57
N PRO A 347 0.05 -38.59 -28.85
CA PRO A 347 -0.48 -39.95 -29.00
C PRO A 347 -0.84 -40.30 -30.45
N ARG A 348 -1.28 -39.32 -31.24
CA ARG A 348 -1.72 -39.50 -32.63
C ARG A 348 -0.60 -39.87 -33.61
N VAL A 349 0.67 -39.65 -33.25
CA VAL A 349 1.85 -40.04 -34.05
C VAL A 349 2.65 -41.20 -33.47
N GLN A 350 2.19 -41.82 -32.38
CA GLN A 350 2.83 -43.01 -31.81
C GLN A 350 2.61 -44.26 -32.68
N ASN A 351 3.49 -45.26 -32.53
CA ASN A 351 3.48 -46.50 -33.32
C ASN A 351 3.57 -46.25 -34.84
N ASP A 352 4.48 -45.35 -35.24
CA ASP A 352 4.81 -44.96 -36.63
C ASP A 352 3.63 -44.44 -37.47
N LYS A 353 2.55 -43.96 -36.82
CA LYS A 353 1.36 -43.39 -37.47
C LYS A 353 1.55 -41.97 -38.04
N TYR A 354 2.77 -41.46 -38.15
CA TYR A 354 3.02 -40.07 -38.56
C TYR A 354 2.54 -39.74 -39.98
N ASP A 355 2.65 -40.66 -40.94
CA ASP A 355 2.14 -40.47 -42.31
C ASP A 355 0.61 -40.39 -42.34
N ALA A 356 -0.07 -41.28 -41.60
CA ALA A 356 -1.52 -41.26 -41.49
C ALA A 356 -2.02 -39.96 -40.83
N PHE A 357 -1.32 -39.49 -39.79
CA PHE A 357 -1.65 -38.23 -39.14
C PHE A 357 -1.34 -37.00 -40.02
N TYR A 358 -0.27 -37.05 -40.82
CA TYR A 358 0.03 -36.02 -41.81
C TYR A 358 -1.07 -35.89 -42.86
N GLU A 359 -1.60 -37.01 -43.37
CA GLU A 359 -2.72 -36.97 -44.33
C GLU A 359 -3.99 -36.36 -43.72
N ILE A 360 -4.30 -36.59 -42.44
CA ILE A 360 -5.41 -35.90 -41.75
C ILE A 360 -5.15 -34.38 -41.70
N LEU A 361 -3.94 -33.97 -41.31
CA LEU A 361 -3.55 -32.55 -41.27
C LEU A 361 -3.54 -31.90 -42.66
N LYS A 362 -3.13 -32.62 -43.71
CA LYS A 362 -3.08 -32.18 -45.12
C LYS A 362 -4.48 -32.07 -45.75
N ARG A 363 -5.47 -32.76 -45.19
CA ARG A 363 -6.89 -32.74 -45.61
C ARG A 363 -7.79 -31.87 -44.71
N ALA A 364 -7.26 -31.33 -43.62
CA ALA A 364 -8.03 -30.58 -42.63
C ALA A 364 -8.71 -29.33 -43.23
N GLU A 365 -9.98 -29.11 -42.90
CA GLU A 365 -10.75 -27.94 -43.34
C GLU A 365 -10.89 -26.91 -42.23
N ILE A 366 -10.53 -25.64 -42.49
CA ILE A 366 -11.04 -24.51 -41.71
C ILE A 366 -12.21 -23.87 -42.46
N ARG A 367 -13.31 -23.62 -41.73
CA ARG A 367 -14.57 -23.10 -42.25
C ARG A 367 -15.02 -21.88 -41.45
N GLU A 368 -15.32 -20.79 -42.14
CA GLU A 368 -15.94 -19.59 -41.56
C GLU A 368 -17.45 -19.84 -41.42
N THR A 369 -18.04 -19.55 -40.27
CA THR A 369 -19.49 -19.72 -40.01
C THR A 369 -20.10 -18.52 -39.28
N ASP A 370 -21.40 -18.31 -39.49
CA ASP A 370 -22.20 -17.27 -38.84
C ASP A 370 -22.62 -17.62 -37.39
N GLY A 371 -22.52 -18.88 -36.96
CA GLY A 371 -22.91 -19.30 -35.61
C GLY A 371 -22.13 -20.49 -35.05
N ILE A 372 -21.45 -20.26 -33.93
CA ILE A 372 -20.92 -21.28 -33.02
C ILE A 372 -21.46 -20.96 -31.63
N CYS A 373 -22.09 -21.91 -30.94
CA CYS A 373 -22.47 -21.79 -29.54
C CYS A 373 -21.62 -22.72 -28.66
N SER A 374 -21.76 -22.61 -27.34
CA SER A 374 -21.18 -23.61 -26.43
C SER A 374 -21.98 -23.81 -25.14
N GLU A 375 -21.80 -24.98 -24.54
CA GLU A 375 -22.23 -25.30 -23.18
C GLU A 375 -21.00 -25.29 -22.27
N LEU A 376 -20.99 -24.42 -21.26
CA LEU A 376 -19.95 -24.37 -20.24
C LEU A 376 -20.35 -25.24 -19.05
N HIS A 377 -19.45 -26.13 -18.65
CA HIS A 377 -19.63 -27.09 -17.56
C HIS A 377 -18.68 -26.79 -16.40
N LEU A 378 -19.21 -26.78 -15.18
CA LEU A 378 -18.43 -26.68 -13.94
C LEU A 378 -18.93 -27.74 -12.96
N ASP A 379 -18.13 -28.79 -12.76
CA ASP A 379 -18.45 -29.84 -11.78
C ASP A 379 -18.18 -29.38 -10.35
N GLN A 380 -19.20 -29.45 -9.49
CA GLN A 380 -19.08 -29.27 -8.04
C GLN A 380 -19.73 -30.43 -7.26
N GLY A 381 -19.66 -31.67 -7.78
CA GLY A 381 -20.45 -32.81 -7.32
C GLY A 381 -21.85 -32.87 -7.94
N LYS A 382 -22.20 -31.83 -8.70
CA LYS A 382 -23.25 -31.74 -9.71
C LYS A 382 -22.63 -30.97 -10.87
N ASP A 383 -22.91 -31.41 -12.10
CA ASP A 383 -22.57 -30.63 -13.30
C ASP A 383 -23.44 -29.36 -13.35
N ILE A 384 -22.79 -28.19 -13.25
CA ILE A 384 -23.42 -26.88 -13.38
C ILE A 384 -23.19 -26.43 -14.81
N LYS A 385 -24.29 -26.20 -15.53
CA LYS A 385 -24.26 -25.88 -16.95
C LYS A 385 -24.65 -24.44 -17.26
N VAL A 386 -24.02 -23.85 -18.26
CA VAL A 386 -24.37 -22.53 -18.80
C VAL A 386 -24.26 -22.54 -20.32
N GLU A 387 -25.38 -22.36 -21.01
CA GLU A 387 -25.39 -22.11 -22.45
C GLU A 387 -24.82 -20.72 -22.76
N GLN A 388 -24.01 -20.65 -23.81
CA GLN A 388 -23.39 -19.43 -24.33
C GLN A 388 -23.68 -19.34 -25.83
N GLU A 389 -24.43 -18.31 -26.24
CA GLU A 389 -24.91 -18.13 -27.62
C GLU A 389 -23.79 -17.95 -28.66
N ARG A 390 -22.57 -17.62 -28.22
CA ARG A 390 -21.41 -17.32 -29.08
C ARG A 390 -20.11 -17.87 -28.49
N SER A 391 -19.51 -18.83 -29.17
CA SER A 391 -18.13 -19.30 -28.94
C SER A 391 -17.23 -18.89 -30.12
N GLU A 392 -15.92 -18.86 -29.90
CA GLU A 392 -14.94 -18.49 -30.93
C GLU A 392 -14.36 -19.69 -31.70
N LEU A 393 -14.66 -20.93 -31.31
CA LEU A 393 -14.06 -22.12 -31.92
C LEU A 393 -14.93 -23.37 -31.76
N HIS A 394 -15.08 -24.15 -32.84
CA HIS A 394 -15.53 -25.54 -32.76
C HIS A 394 -14.60 -26.45 -33.58
N ILE A 395 -14.22 -27.60 -33.01
CA ILE A 395 -13.36 -28.59 -33.66
C ILE A 395 -14.10 -29.94 -33.70
N GLU A 396 -14.39 -30.38 -34.92
CA GLU A 396 -15.00 -31.67 -35.24
C GLU A 396 -13.90 -32.54 -35.88
N GLY A 397 -13.22 -33.37 -35.08
CA GLY A 397 -12.08 -34.16 -35.57
C GLY A 397 -11.98 -35.55 -34.96
N ASN A 398 -11.94 -36.56 -35.81
CA ASN A 398 -11.98 -37.98 -35.44
C ASN A 398 -10.61 -38.67 -35.73
N GLU A 399 -10.59 -39.91 -36.23
CA GLU A 399 -9.37 -40.64 -36.63
C GLU A 399 -9.01 -40.51 -38.12
N SER A 400 -9.86 -39.87 -38.95
CA SER A 400 -9.68 -39.75 -40.40
C SER A 400 -9.94 -38.35 -40.98
N GLU A 401 -10.65 -37.49 -40.26
CA GLU A 401 -11.01 -36.14 -40.68
C GLU A 401 -10.79 -35.13 -39.54
N LEU A 402 -10.47 -33.89 -39.89
CA LEU A 402 -10.41 -32.72 -39.01
C LEU A 402 -11.11 -31.54 -39.68
N LYS A 403 -12.26 -31.12 -39.15
CA LYS A 403 -12.93 -29.86 -39.48
C LYS A 403 -12.82 -28.89 -38.31
N VAL A 404 -12.59 -27.63 -38.63
CA VAL A 404 -12.39 -26.55 -37.67
C VAL A 404 -13.28 -25.38 -38.11
N TYR A 405 -14.21 -24.99 -37.25
CA TYR A 405 -15.15 -23.89 -37.50
C TYR A 405 -14.72 -22.67 -36.71
N VAL A 406 -14.68 -21.52 -37.39
CA VAL A 406 -14.27 -20.23 -36.84
C VAL A 406 -15.31 -19.15 -37.20
N PRO A 407 -15.43 -18.06 -36.42
CA PRO A 407 -16.34 -16.96 -36.73
C PRO A 407 -16.15 -16.38 -38.13
N LEU A 408 -17.27 -15.98 -38.76
CA LEU A 408 -17.28 -15.20 -40.00
C LEU A 408 -16.96 -13.72 -39.75
N ASP A 409 -17.31 -13.19 -38.57
CA ASP A 409 -16.87 -11.87 -38.12
C ASP A 409 -15.35 -11.82 -37.99
N LYS A 410 -14.73 -10.74 -38.50
CA LYS A 410 -13.27 -10.66 -38.59
C LYS A 410 -12.59 -10.35 -37.26
N GLY A 411 -13.26 -9.67 -36.33
CA GLY A 411 -12.73 -9.42 -34.99
C GLY A 411 -12.66 -10.71 -34.16
N SER A 412 -13.79 -11.41 -34.04
CA SER A 412 -13.82 -12.71 -33.34
C SER A 412 -12.99 -13.79 -34.07
N GLN A 413 -12.85 -13.72 -35.39
CA GLN A 413 -11.93 -14.61 -36.12
C GLN A 413 -10.45 -14.30 -35.79
N GLU A 414 -10.07 -13.05 -35.57
CA GLU A 414 -8.70 -12.71 -35.18
C GLU A 414 -8.38 -13.12 -33.74
N LEU A 415 -9.32 -12.96 -32.81
CA LEU A 415 -9.21 -13.50 -31.45
C LEU A 415 -9.09 -15.03 -31.45
N CYS A 416 -9.94 -15.72 -32.22
CA CYS A 416 -9.86 -17.16 -32.44
C CYS A 416 -8.47 -17.60 -32.92
N PHE A 417 -7.92 -16.98 -33.98
CA PHE A 417 -6.60 -17.34 -34.50
C PHE A 417 -5.44 -16.96 -33.56
N TRP A 418 -5.64 -16.00 -32.66
CA TRP A 418 -4.62 -15.54 -31.72
C TRP A 418 -4.52 -16.41 -30.45
N ASP A 419 -5.65 -16.88 -29.90
CA ASP A 419 -5.69 -17.62 -28.62
C ASP A 419 -6.46 -18.95 -28.71
N GLY A 420 -7.72 -18.90 -29.13
CA GLY A 420 -8.64 -20.06 -29.11
C GLY A 420 -8.14 -21.25 -29.94
N LEU A 421 -7.91 -21.05 -31.25
CA LEU A 421 -7.44 -22.08 -32.17
C LEU A 421 -6.06 -22.63 -31.81
N PRO A 422 -5.03 -21.81 -31.46
CA PRO A 422 -3.77 -22.32 -30.93
C PRO A 422 -3.91 -23.27 -29.73
N LYS A 423 -4.85 -22.99 -28.81
CA LYS A 423 -5.14 -23.85 -27.68
C LYS A 423 -5.88 -25.12 -28.12
N GLY A 424 -7.06 -24.98 -28.73
CA GLY A 424 -7.94 -26.11 -29.06
C GLY A 424 -7.34 -27.08 -30.08
N LEU A 425 -6.60 -26.59 -31.09
CA LEU A 425 -5.92 -27.46 -32.04
C LEU A 425 -4.78 -28.23 -31.37
N LEU A 426 -4.00 -27.59 -30.49
CA LEU A 426 -2.95 -28.28 -29.75
C LEU A 426 -3.54 -29.31 -28.77
N GLU A 427 -4.66 -29.00 -28.13
CA GLU A 427 -5.42 -29.93 -27.28
C GLU A 427 -5.84 -31.16 -28.10
N TRP A 428 -6.53 -30.96 -29.23
CA TRP A 428 -6.93 -32.06 -30.12
C TRP A 428 -5.75 -32.90 -30.64
N ILE A 429 -4.60 -32.28 -30.97
CA ILE A 429 -3.37 -32.97 -31.37
C ILE A 429 -2.79 -33.81 -30.22
N MET A 430 -2.89 -33.35 -28.97
CA MET A 430 -2.32 -34.03 -27.80
C MET A 430 -3.28 -34.99 -27.09
N THR A 431 -4.59 -34.94 -27.38
CA THR A 431 -5.58 -35.94 -26.95
C THR A 431 -5.33 -37.30 -27.58
N ASP A 432 -5.31 -38.34 -26.74
CA ASP A 432 -5.30 -39.74 -27.18
C ASP A 432 -6.66 -40.14 -27.79
N PRO A 433 -6.72 -40.60 -29.06
CA PRO A 433 -7.99 -40.94 -29.72
C PRO A 433 -8.78 -42.07 -29.03
N SER A 434 -8.08 -43.00 -28.38
CA SER A 434 -8.69 -44.21 -27.82
C SER A 434 -9.23 -44.03 -26.40
N THR A 435 -8.58 -43.17 -25.61
CA THR A 435 -8.95 -42.91 -24.21
C THR A 435 -9.58 -41.53 -23.99
N GLN A 436 -9.54 -40.65 -24.99
CA GLN A 436 -10.04 -39.26 -24.94
C GLN A 436 -9.40 -38.40 -23.84
N ASN A 437 -8.23 -38.80 -23.34
CA ASN A 437 -7.45 -38.03 -22.37
C ASN A 437 -6.43 -37.15 -23.09
N CYS A 438 -6.32 -35.88 -22.69
CA CYS A 438 -5.19 -35.02 -23.01
C CYS A 438 -4.31 -34.85 -21.76
N GLU A 439 -3.00 -35.04 -21.89
CA GLU A 439 -2.07 -34.60 -20.85
C GLU A 439 -1.98 -33.07 -20.78
N ARG A 440 -1.44 -32.54 -19.67
CA ARG A 440 -1.30 -31.09 -19.47
C ARG A 440 -0.45 -30.46 -20.57
N LEU A 441 -1.07 -29.59 -21.38
CA LEU A 441 -0.40 -28.89 -22.46
C LEU A 441 0.83 -28.08 -22.00
N SER A 442 1.88 -28.12 -22.83
CA SER A 442 3.13 -27.39 -22.60
C SER A 442 3.03 -25.96 -23.08
N ASN A 443 3.37 -24.98 -22.23
CA ASN A 443 3.46 -23.56 -22.61
C ASN A 443 4.44 -23.34 -23.79
N LYS A 444 5.48 -24.17 -23.93
CA LYS A 444 6.40 -24.14 -25.10
C LYS A 444 5.65 -24.57 -26.37
N ALA A 445 4.85 -25.64 -26.30
CA ALA A 445 4.08 -26.14 -27.42
C ALA A 445 3.02 -25.11 -27.87
N LEU A 446 2.28 -24.52 -26.92
CA LEU A 446 1.25 -23.52 -27.20
C LEU A 446 1.84 -22.27 -27.89
N ASN A 447 2.95 -21.74 -27.38
CA ASN A 447 3.60 -20.59 -28.00
C ASN A 447 4.19 -20.88 -29.40
N ILE A 448 4.58 -22.13 -29.67
CA ILE A 448 5.05 -22.55 -31.00
C ILE A 448 3.86 -22.77 -31.95
N MET A 449 2.76 -23.34 -31.46
CA MET A 449 1.52 -23.49 -32.21
C MET A 449 0.98 -22.13 -32.67
N GLN A 450 0.85 -21.17 -31.75
CA GLN A 450 0.46 -19.79 -32.03
C GLN A 450 1.35 -19.15 -33.12
N LYS A 451 2.68 -19.30 -33.01
CA LYS A 451 3.63 -18.80 -34.02
C LYS A 451 3.49 -19.46 -35.39
N VAL A 452 3.16 -20.75 -35.47
CA VAL A 452 2.94 -21.43 -36.76
C VAL A 452 1.60 -21.02 -37.37
N LEU A 453 0.53 -20.96 -36.57
CA LEU A 453 -0.80 -20.59 -37.03
C LEU A 453 -0.87 -19.15 -37.56
N LEU A 454 -0.12 -18.22 -36.97
CA LEU A 454 -0.07 -16.81 -37.40
C LEU A 454 0.98 -16.52 -38.49
N ALA A 455 1.94 -17.41 -38.75
CA ALA A 455 3.00 -17.17 -39.73
C ALA A 455 2.63 -17.57 -41.17
N PRO A 456 3.02 -16.80 -42.20
CA PRO A 456 2.88 -17.20 -43.60
C PRO A 456 3.57 -18.54 -43.93
N ARG A 457 2.99 -19.33 -44.86
CA ARG A 457 3.45 -20.71 -45.20
C ARG A 457 4.98 -20.81 -45.34
N ASN A 458 5.59 -19.88 -46.09
CA ASN A 458 7.01 -19.88 -46.43
C ASN A 458 7.97 -19.57 -45.24
N LEU A 459 7.45 -19.19 -44.08
CA LEU A 459 8.21 -18.96 -42.86
C LEU A 459 8.09 -20.10 -41.84
N VAL A 460 7.11 -21.00 -41.98
CA VAL A 460 6.79 -22.05 -40.98
C VAL A 460 8.01 -22.91 -40.63
N SER A 461 8.73 -23.49 -41.61
CA SER A 461 9.95 -24.26 -41.31
C SER A 461 10.99 -23.40 -40.59
N LYS A 462 11.32 -22.24 -41.15
CA LYS A 462 12.35 -21.33 -40.60
C LYS A 462 12.06 -20.92 -39.15
N ILE A 463 10.78 -20.82 -38.76
CA ILE A 463 10.35 -20.58 -37.39
C ILE A 463 10.62 -21.82 -36.52
N LEU A 464 10.15 -23.01 -36.96
CA LEU A 464 10.32 -24.28 -36.26
C LEU A 464 11.80 -24.64 -36.04
N ASP A 465 12.63 -24.43 -37.07
CA ASP A 465 14.08 -24.63 -37.05
C ASP A 465 14.74 -23.71 -36.01
N ARG A 466 14.35 -22.43 -35.96
CA ARG A 466 14.84 -21.44 -34.98
C ARG A 466 14.42 -21.72 -33.53
N VAL A 467 13.31 -22.41 -33.29
CA VAL A 467 12.85 -22.78 -31.93
C VAL A 467 13.22 -24.21 -31.52
N GLY A 468 14.03 -24.89 -32.32
CA GLY A 468 14.56 -26.23 -32.01
C GLY A 468 13.51 -27.34 -32.05
N ILE A 469 12.52 -27.24 -32.94
CA ILE A 469 11.58 -28.33 -33.24
C ILE A 469 12.25 -29.30 -34.22
N VAL A 470 12.12 -30.61 -33.99
CA VAL A 470 12.76 -31.64 -34.84
C VAL A 470 12.27 -31.54 -36.28
N SER A 471 13.13 -31.86 -37.24
CA SER A 471 12.67 -32.14 -38.61
C SER A 471 11.97 -33.49 -38.65
N VAL A 472 11.04 -33.66 -39.60
CA VAL A 472 10.40 -34.93 -39.93
C VAL A 472 10.46 -35.06 -41.44
N GLU A 473 11.09 -36.13 -41.91
CA GLU A 473 11.10 -36.51 -43.31
C GLU A 473 9.78 -37.21 -43.62
N ILE A 474 9.08 -36.78 -44.68
CA ILE A 474 7.82 -37.38 -45.13
C ILE A 474 8.07 -37.99 -46.51
N PRO A 475 7.61 -39.23 -46.79
CA PRO A 475 7.65 -39.80 -48.11
C PRO A 475 6.87 -38.95 -49.13
N ALA A 476 7.61 -38.38 -50.09
CA ALA A 476 7.12 -37.63 -51.25
C ALA A 476 6.36 -36.31 -51.00
N ASP A 477 7.12 -35.21 -50.89
CA ASP A 477 6.77 -33.97 -51.60
C ASP A 477 7.99 -33.51 -52.42
N LEU A 478 7.98 -33.81 -53.74
CA LEU A 478 8.89 -33.22 -54.71
C LEU A 478 8.41 -31.80 -55.04
N GLU A 479 8.66 -30.82 -54.16
CA GLU A 479 8.51 -29.42 -54.55
C GLU A 479 9.50 -29.12 -55.70
N GLN A 480 8.97 -29.00 -56.92
CA GLN A 480 9.76 -28.66 -58.10
C GLN A 480 10.45 -27.30 -57.87
N PRO A 481 11.79 -27.20 -58.02
CA PRO A 481 12.46 -25.92 -57.91
C PRO A 481 12.00 -25.00 -59.04
N LEU A 482 11.53 -23.81 -58.67
CA LEU A 482 11.19 -22.75 -59.62
C LEU A 482 12.39 -22.46 -60.52
N SER A 483 12.15 -22.45 -61.84
CA SER A 483 13.19 -22.28 -62.86
C SER A 483 13.94 -20.95 -62.68
N PRO A 484 15.29 -20.92 -62.87
CA PRO A 484 16.06 -19.70 -62.71
C PRO A 484 15.73 -18.68 -63.81
N PRO A 485 15.73 -17.37 -63.52
CA PRO A 485 15.55 -16.34 -64.53
C PRO A 485 16.74 -16.28 -65.49
N LEU A 486 16.45 -16.14 -66.79
CA LEU A 486 17.46 -15.95 -67.82
C LEU A 486 18.19 -14.62 -67.64
N ALA A 487 19.51 -14.67 -67.47
CA ALA A 487 20.36 -13.49 -67.44
C ALA A 487 20.63 -12.99 -68.87
N VAL A 488 20.44 -11.69 -69.11
CA VAL A 488 20.90 -11.00 -70.33
C VAL A 488 21.85 -9.87 -69.96
N VAL A 489 23.01 -9.92 -70.61
CA VAL A 489 24.23 -9.13 -70.41
C VAL A 489 24.02 -7.61 -70.54
N THR A 490 24.72 -6.84 -69.70
CA THR A 490 24.85 -5.36 -69.79
C THR A 490 25.97 -4.95 -70.76
N PRO A 491 26.00 -3.67 -71.21
CA PRO A 491 27.10 -2.84 -70.72
C PRO A 491 26.81 -1.34 -70.51
N ALA A 492 27.51 -0.78 -69.51
CA ALA A 492 28.05 0.59 -69.35
C ALA A 492 27.28 1.86 -69.84
N THR A 493 26.91 2.71 -68.87
CA THR A 493 27.44 4.08 -68.59
C THR A 493 28.28 4.79 -69.70
N PRO A 494 28.22 6.14 -69.90
CA PRO A 494 28.23 7.11 -68.77
C PRO A 494 27.66 8.55 -68.90
N THR A 495 27.47 9.18 -67.72
CA THR A 495 27.71 10.61 -67.34
C THR A 495 26.91 11.82 -67.90
N LEU A 496 26.53 12.68 -66.93
CA LEU A 496 26.59 14.17 -66.90
C LEU A 496 25.83 15.01 -67.95
N ILE A 497 24.96 15.93 -67.47
CA ILE A 497 25.28 17.38 -67.36
C ILE A 497 24.26 18.09 -66.44
N ASN A 498 24.55 19.34 -66.07
CA ASN A 498 23.91 20.17 -65.03
C ASN A 498 22.94 21.25 -65.61
N HIS A 499 22.23 21.97 -64.73
CA HIS A 499 21.34 23.13 -64.98
C HIS A 499 19.96 22.84 -65.65
N GLY A 500 18.91 23.64 -65.45
CA GLY A 500 18.70 24.68 -64.42
C GLY A 500 17.81 25.88 -64.81
N ILE A 501 16.96 26.31 -63.87
CA ILE A 501 16.41 27.68 -63.68
C ILE A 501 15.21 28.16 -64.56
N SER A 502 14.29 28.86 -63.86
CA SER A 502 13.27 29.85 -64.29
C SER A 502 11.92 29.44 -64.90
N ALA A 503 10.89 30.07 -64.33
CA ALA A 503 9.48 30.08 -64.72
C ALA A 503 9.11 31.31 -65.55
N LEU A 504 7.93 31.24 -66.21
CA LEU A 504 6.96 32.29 -66.58
C LEU A 504 5.60 31.57 -66.65
N ALA A 505 4.43 32.08 -66.21
CA ALA A 505 3.70 33.31 -66.58
C ALA A 505 3.23 33.29 -68.06
N THR A 506 1.97 33.62 -68.45
CA THR A 506 0.88 34.31 -67.72
C THR A 506 -0.54 33.86 -68.17
N GLN A 507 -1.59 34.59 -67.76
CA GLN A 507 -3.03 34.24 -67.69
C GLN A 507 -3.86 34.32 -69.00
N ASN A 508 -5.06 33.69 -68.97
CA ASN A 508 -6.43 34.20 -69.30
C ASN A 508 -7.44 33.00 -69.20
N GLU A 509 -8.78 33.06 -69.17
CA GLU A 509 -9.90 34.06 -69.11
C GLU A 509 -11.22 33.29 -68.72
N MET A 510 -12.42 33.82 -68.41
CA MET A 510 -12.96 35.19 -68.19
C MET A 510 -14.10 35.20 -67.13
N HIS A 511 -15.35 34.83 -67.50
CA HIS A 511 -16.63 34.88 -66.73
C HIS A 511 -17.53 33.68 -67.14
N GLY A 512 -18.65 33.28 -66.48
CA GLY A 512 -19.38 33.76 -65.29
C GLY A 512 -20.80 33.11 -65.20
N ASN A 513 -21.64 33.56 -64.23
CA ASN A 513 -23.08 33.20 -63.99
C ASN A 513 -23.34 31.81 -63.34
N SER A 514 -24.03 31.73 -62.18
CA SER A 514 -25.51 31.59 -61.95
C SER A 514 -26.07 30.18 -62.22
N GLU A 515 -27.03 29.62 -61.49
CA GLU A 515 -27.76 30.05 -60.27
C GLU A 515 -28.34 28.81 -59.53
N ALA A 516 -28.96 29.00 -58.36
CA ALA A 516 -29.67 27.93 -57.64
C ALA A 516 -31.19 27.95 -57.91
N PRO A 517 -31.89 26.79 -57.89
CA PRO A 517 -33.34 26.76 -57.70
C PRO A 517 -33.70 26.86 -56.21
N ALA A 518 -34.82 27.52 -55.88
CA ALA A 518 -35.24 27.79 -54.51
C ALA A 518 -36.72 27.43 -54.26
N LEU A 519 -37.03 27.28 -52.97
CA LEU A 519 -38.32 27.50 -52.28
C LEU A 519 -39.61 26.82 -52.77
N ASP A 520 -40.32 26.19 -51.82
CA ASP A 520 -41.61 26.72 -51.32
C ASP A 520 -42.03 26.01 -49.99
N THR A 521 -43.02 26.44 -49.22
CA THR A 521 -43.18 27.73 -48.51
C THR A 521 -44.18 27.56 -47.35
N VAL A 522 -43.78 27.94 -46.13
CA VAL A 522 -44.58 28.37 -44.94
C VAL A 522 -45.90 27.65 -44.56
N VAL A 523 -46.03 27.23 -43.28
CA VAL A 523 -47.12 27.66 -42.36
C VAL A 523 -46.90 27.13 -40.92
N ALA A 524 -47.15 28.01 -39.95
CA ALA A 524 -47.54 27.76 -38.55
C ALA A 524 -48.55 28.89 -38.20
N PRO A 525 -49.51 28.78 -37.24
CA PRO A 525 -49.23 28.39 -35.83
C PRO A 525 -50.42 27.73 -35.08
N THR A 526 -50.42 27.85 -33.73
CA THR A 526 -51.53 27.77 -32.74
C THR A 526 -51.65 26.53 -31.83
N THR A 527 -51.58 26.82 -30.51
CA THR A 527 -52.08 26.07 -29.34
C THR A 527 -53.54 26.51 -29.03
N PRO A 528 -54.38 25.72 -28.32
CA PRO A 528 -54.49 25.89 -26.85
C PRO A 528 -54.96 24.69 -25.98
N THR A 529 -54.43 24.65 -24.74
CA THR A 529 -55.12 24.48 -23.43
C THR A 529 -56.18 23.36 -23.17
N SER A 530 -55.75 22.38 -22.35
CA SER A 530 -56.41 21.77 -21.15
C SER A 530 -57.93 21.51 -21.05
N ILE A 531 -58.31 20.33 -20.49
CA ILE A 531 -59.22 20.19 -19.30
C ILE A 531 -59.38 18.72 -18.77
N ASN A 532 -59.20 18.54 -17.45
CA ASN A 532 -59.95 17.72 -16.45
C ASN A 532 -60.90 16.54 -16.89
N ARG A 533 -61.18 15.46 -16.11
CA ARG A 533 -61.17 15.25 -14.62
C ARG A 533 -61.49 13.77 -14.21
N ASN A 534 -61.45 13.48 -12.88
CA ASN A 534 -62.32 12.51 -12.12
C ASN A 534 -62.10 10.97 -12.25
N ILE A 535 -62.38 10.08 -11.26
CA ILE A 535 -62.69 10.20 -9.79
C ILE A 535 -62.48 8.87 -8.98
N SER A 536 -62.27 9.02 -7.65
CA SER A 536 -62.43 8.17 -6.44
C SER A 536 -62.53 6.61 -6.39
N VAL A 537 -61.68 6.03 -5.52
CA VAL A 537 -61.98 5.34 -4.22
C VAL A 537 -63.32 4.59 -4.00
N PRO A 538 -63.27 3.33 -3.51
CA PRO A 538 -63.92 2.92 -2.23
C PRO A 538 -62.86 2.47 -1.17
N VAL A 539 -62.88 2.86 0.12
CA VAL A 539 -63.82 2.60 1.27
C VAL A 539 -63.34 1.46 2.21
N THR A 540 -63.28 1.74 3.52
CA THR A 540 -62.92 0.83 4.63
C THR A 540 -64.15 0.15 5.25
N PRO A 541 -64.00 -0.82 6.20
CA PRO A 541 -64.21 -0.44 7.61
C PRO A 541 -63.42 -1.25 8.69
N ASN A 542 -63.22 -0.61 9.87
CA ASN A 542 -63.36 -1.06 11.29
C ASN A 542 -62.78 -2.45 11.75
N GLU A 543 -62.43 -2.73 13.02
CA GLU A 543 -62.55 -2.01 14.32
C GLU A 543 -61.62 -2.63 15.41
N SER A 544 -61.54 -2.01 16.60
CA SER A 544 -61.09 -2.58 17.90
C SER A 544 -59.59 -2.93 18.05
N LEU A 545 -58.93 -2.82 19.21
CA LEU A 545 -59.34 -2.39 20.57
C LEU A 545 -58.13 -1.76 21.32
N SER A 546 -58.40 -1.20 22.50
CA SER A 546 -57.47 -0.62 23.49
C SER A 546 -56.78 -1.72 24.35
N ASP A 547 -56.01 -1.50 25.43
CA ASP A 547 -55.86 -0.39 26.40
C ASP A 547 -54.53 -0.49 27.18
N SER A 548 -54.13 0.62 27.86
CA SER A 548 -53.40 0.68 29.15
C SER A 548 -52.06 -0.08 29.37
N GLU A 549 -51.20 0.22 30.36
CA GLU A 549 -51.12 1.30 31.35
C GLU A 549 -49.64 1.55 31.74
N ALA A 550 -49.37 2.61 32.52
CA ALA A 550 -48.09 2.79 33.20
C ALA A 550 -48.34 3.05 34.70
N PRO A 551 -47.40 2.68 35.60
CA PRO A 551 -47.30 3.31 36.90
C PRO A 551 -46.04 4.18 37.03
N VAL A 552 -46.16 5.26 37.80
CA VAL A 552 -45.10 6.23 38.14
C VAL A 552 -44.93 6.24 39.65
N LEU A 553 -43.69 6.38 40.14
CA LEU A 553 -43.25 7.05 41.39
C LEU A 553 -41.72 6.84 41.53
N GLU A 554 -40.89 7.72 42.13
CA GLU A 554 -41.13 9.02 42.77
C GLU A 554 -39.86 9.90 42.68
N THR A 555 -39.89 11.17 43.11
CA THR A 555 -38.70 12.06 43.19
C THR A 555 -38.84 13.09 44.31
N PRO A 556 -37.74 13.45 44.98
CA PRO A 556 -37.43 14.86 45.27
C PRO A 556 -35.97 15.20 44.85
N ALA A 557 -35.67 16.27 44.09
CA ALA A 557 -35.88 17.71 44.37
C ALA A 557 -35.09 18.18 45.61
N THR A 558 -34.00 18.93 45.46
CA THR A 558 -33.94 20.42 45.43
C THR A 558 -32.47 20.88 45.30
N SER A 559 -32.07 22.13 44.98
CA SER A 559 -32.68 23.23 44.18
C SER A 559 -31.66 24.37 43.97
N ILE A 560 -31.59 24.92 42.75
CA ILE A 560 -31.46 26.37 42.38
C ILE A 560 -30.57 27.30 43.26
N PHE A 561 -29.54 27.96 42.69
CA PHE A 561 -29.47 29.45 42.56
C PHE A 561 -28.23 29.99 41.82
N SER A 562 -28.39 31.18 41.22
CA SER A 562 -27.40 32.09 40.58
C SER A 562 -28.11 33.46 40.38
N PRO A 563 -27.44 34.59 40.03
CA PRO A 563 -26.02 34.91 39.89
C PRO A 563 -25.61 35.98 40.97
N PRO A 564 -25.02 37.20 40.77
CA PRO A 564 -24.99 38.13 39.62
C PRO A 564 -23.57 38.58 39.15
N VAL A 565 -23.50 39.66 38.34
CA VAL A 565 -22.34 40.10 37.51
C VAL A 565 -21.79 41.48 37.91
N SER A 566 -20.46 41.68 37.82
CA SER A 566 -19.75 42.92 37.40
C SER A 566 -18.24 42.60 37.26
N ARG A 567 -17.58 42.72 36.10
CA ARG A 567 -17.18 43.90 35.29
C ARG A 567 -16.24 44.89 35.98
N VAL A 568 -15.04 45.08 35.40
CA VAL A 568 -14.49 46.35 34.86
C VAL A 568 -13.07 46.09 34.27
N ASP A 569 -12.93 46.36 32.96
CA ASP A 569 -11.84 47.00 32.18
C ASP A 569 -10.32 46.90 32.54
N VAL A 570 -9.36 47.18 31.63
CA VAL A 570 -9.17 46.93 30.16
C VAL A 570 -7.78 47.47 29.75
N ASN A 571 -7.28 47.10 28.55
CA ASN A 571 -6.00 47.51 27.90
C ASN A 571 -4.68 47.00 28.54
N GLY A 572 -3.59 46.78 27.77
CA GLY A 572 -3.49 46.66 26.31
C GLY A 572 -2.22 47.25 25.68
N VAL A 573 -1.80 46.65 24.55
CA VAL A 573 -0.93 47.20 23.48
C VAL A 573 0.57 47.41 23.81
N THR A 574 1.58 47.36 22.91
CA THR A 574 2.00 46.53 21.72
C THR A 574 3.47 46.95 21.40
N PHE A 575 4.17 46.30 20.45
CA PHE A 575 5.44 46.73 19.80
C PHE A 575 6.76 46.49 20.59
N ALA A 576 7.95 46.33 19.98
CA ALA A 576 8.32 46.23 18.55
C ALA A 576 9.64 45.44 18.25
N TYR A 577 9.69 44.93 17.01
CA TYR A 577 10.82 44.72 16.07
C TYR A 577 12.33 44.81 16.43
N ARG A 578 13.08 43.97 15.67
CA ARG A 578 14.42 44.17 15.05
C ARG A 578 15.72 43.97 15.86
N ARG A 579 16.27 42.75 15.70
CA ARG A 579 17.47 42.43 14.88
C ARG A 579 18.68 43.40 15.00
N ALA A 580 19.75 42.90 15.60
CA ALA A 580 21.14 43.30 15.28
C ALA A 580 22.02 42.05 15.10
N ARG A 581 23.00 42.11 14.19
CA ARG A 581 24.11 41.15 14.07
C ARG A 581 25.37 41.78 14.67
N GLN A 582 26.19 41.01 15.39
CA GLN A 582 27.63 41.29 15.49
C GLN A 582 28.44 40.02 15.86
N SER A 583 29.36 39.68 14.96
CA SER A 583 30.64 39.01 15.23
C SER A 583 31.72 40.13 15.13
N PRO A 584 33.00 40.00 15.54
CA PRO A 584 33.86 38.81 15.64
C PRO A 584 34.44 38.65 17.08
N SER A 585 35.56 37.99 17.44
CA SER A 585 36.77 37.55 16.71
C SER A 585 37.50 36.38 17.37
N THR A 586 38.27 35.64 16.58
CA THR A 586 39.29 34.65 17.00
C THR A 586 40.57 35.32 17.54
N PRO A 587 41.47 34.54 18.15
CA PRO A 587 42.83 34.47 17.61
C PRO A 587 43.38 33.03 17.44
N ALA A 588 44.37 32.88 16.56
CA ALA A 588 45.20 31.67 16.38
C ALA A 588 46.68 32.02 16.67
N LEU A 589 47.57 31.08 17.03
CA LEU A 589 48.42 30.23 16.15
C LEU A 589 49.29 29.32 17.09
N ARG A 590 49.52 28.01 16.84
CA ARG A 590 50.60 27.35 16.03
C ARG A 590 52.06 27.65 16.47
N PRO A 591 53.09 26.84 16.11
CA PRO A 591 53.13 25.43 15.58
C PRO A 591 54.20 24.50 16.24
N ASN A 592 54.32 23.23 15.80
CA ASN A 592 55.57 22.63 15.23
C ASN A 592 55.52 21.09 14.98
N ASP A 593 56.26 20.65 13.96
CA ASP A 593 56.60 19.28 13.49
C ASP A 593 58.16 19.10 13.57
N PRO A 594 58.92 18.18 12.89
CA PRO A 594 58.65 16.89 12.18
C PRO A 594 59.65 15.71 12.52
N PHE A 595 59.53 14.51 11.87
CA PHE A 595 60.60 13.72 11.14
C PHE A 595 60.50 12.16 11.09
N ILE A 596 60.37 11.63 9.85
CA ILE A 596 60.99 10.44 9.16
C ILE A 596 61.54 9.18 9.92
N ALA A 597 61.13 7.96 9.49
CA ALA A 597 61.98 6.73 9.32
C ALA A 597 61.21 5.55 8.62
N THR A 598 61.88 4.43 8.25
CA THR A 598 61.40 3.38 7.30
C THR A 598 61.52 1.90 7.84
N PRO A 599 61.26 0.78 7.09
CA PRO A 599 60.64 -0.47 7.62
C PRO A 599 61.62 -1.61 8.02
N PRO A 600 61.11 -2.79 8.47
CA PRO A 600 61.37 -4.01 7.68
C PRO A 600 60.36 -5.19 7.72
N ARG A 601 60.41 -6.00 6.64
CA ARG A 601 60.22 -7.47 6.50
C ARG A 601 58.84 -8.16 6.63
N THR A 602 58.68 -9.14 5.73
CA THR A 602 57.57 -10.09 5.54
C THR A 602 57.68 -11.36 6.39
N ARG A 603 56.53 -11.98 6.69
CA ARG A 603 56.40 -13.44 6.90
C ARG A 603 55.02 -13.91 6.42
N LEU A 604 54.98 -14.96 5.59
CA LEU A 604 53.72 -15.58 5.15
C LEU A 604 53.16 -16.50 6.24
N VAL A 605 51.86 -16.38 6.51
CA VAL A 605 51.02 -17.44 7.08
C VAL A 605 49.68 -17.43 6.33
N SER A 606 49.13 -18.62 6.07
CA SER A 606 47.91 -18.95 5.32
C SER A 606 46.85 -17.86 5.12
N GLN A 607 46.43 -17.67 3.86
CA GLN A 607 45.18 -16.98 3.53
C GLN A 607 43.97 -17.82 4.00
N SER A 608 43.09 -17.22 4.79
CA SER A 608 41.67 -17.57 4.82
C SER A 608 40.88 -16.32 4.39
N VAL A 609 39.99 -16.47 3.41
CA VAL A 609 39.23 -15.34 2.85
C VAL A 609 37.98 -15.10 3.70
N PRO A 610 37.78 -13.91 4.28
CA PRO A 610 36.52 -13.56 4.91
C PRO A 610 35.43 -13.36 3.85
N SER A 611 34.26 -13.96 4.05
CA SER A 611 33.12 -13.88 3.12
C SER A 611 32.61 -12.45 2.97
N ARG A 612 33.01 -11.77 1.89
CA ARG A 612 32.76 -10.34 1.64
C ARG A 612 31.34 -10.02 1.12
N SER A 613 30.33 -10.75 1.59
CA SER A 613 29.02 -10.86 0.94
C SER A 613 27.85 -10.12 1.60
N LEU A 614 28.02 -9.49 2.78
CA LEU A 614 26.95 -8.73 3.45
C LEU A 614 26.98 -7.21 3.15
N ASP A 615 28.15 -6.56 3.13
CA ASP A 615 28.24 -5.11 2.90
C ASP A 615 27.69 -4.65 1.53
N TYR A 616 27.78 -5.52 0.52
CA TYR A 616 27.48 -5.16 -0.87
C TYR A 616 25.97 -4.97 -1.12
N THR A 617 25.12 -5.71 -0.42
CA THR A 617 23.66 -5.62 -0.56
C THR A 617 23.07 -4.34 0.04
N ASP A 618 23.66 -3.84 1.12
CA ASP A 618 23.19 -2.62 1.78
C ASP A 618 23.52 -1.39 0.91
N GLN A 619 24.77 -1.25 0.45
CA GLN A 619 25.19 -0.17 -0.45
C GLN A 619 24.40 -0.15 -1.76
N ALA A 620 24.08 -1.31 -2.35
CA ALA A 620 23.26 -1.38 -3.57
C ALA A 620 21.81 -0.91 -3.35
N THR A 621 21.22 -1.27 -2.20
CA THR A 621 19.89 -0.83 -1.76
C THR A 621 19.86 0.69 -1.56
N ASP A 622 20.88 1.21 -0.90
CA ASP A 622 21.06 2.61 -0.54
C ASP A 622 21.25 3.49 -1.81
N LEU A 623 21.97 3.00 -2.82
CA LEU A 623 22.09 3.65 -4.13
C LEU A 623 20.77 3.67 -4.93
N GLN A 624 20.00 2.57 -4.93
CA GLN A 624 18.68 2.53 -5.58
C GLN A 624 17.72 3.53 -4.94
N TYR A 625 17.71 3.63 -3.60
CA TYR A 625 16.83 4.54 -2.89
C TYR A 625 17.24 6.01 -3.04
N ARG A 626 18.54 6.34 -3.02
CA ARG A 626 19.03 7.69 -3.42
C ARG A 626 18.47 8.12 -4.77
N SER A 627 18.55 7.23 -5.77
CA SER A 627 18.04 7.50 -7.13
C SER A 627 16.52 7.74 -7.17
N LEU A 628 15.73 7.11 -6.28
CA LEU A 628 14.31 7.44 -6.12
C LEU A 628 14.12 8.85 -5.54
N LEU A 629 14.90 9.21 -4.51
CA LEU A 629 14.83 10.53 -3.88
C LEU A 629 15.24 11.65 -4.86
N ASP A 630 16.24 11.41 -5.72
CA ASP A 630 16.59 12.32 -6.83
C ASP A 630 15.40 12.55 -7.78
N ARG A 631 14.71 11.47 -8.20
CA ARG A 631 13.52 11.57 -9.07
C ARG A 631 12.36 12.29 -8.37
N VAL A 632 12.15 12.02 -7.09
CA VAL A 632 11.15 12.70 -6.24
C VAL A 632 11.41 14.20 -6.20
N ILE A 633 12.63 14.62 -5.88
CA ILE A 633 13.02 16.03 -5.79
C ILE A 633 12.87 16.71 -7.16
N ALA A 634 13.35 16.06 -8.23
CA ALA A 634 13.28 16.58 -9.60
C ALA A 634 11.84 16.69 -10.17
N ALA A 635 10.91 15.87 -9.68
CA ALA A 635 9.49 15.93 -10.03
C ALA A 635 8.73 16.96 -9.17
N ALA A 636 9.00 17.01 -7.86
CA ALA A 636 8.41 17.99 -6.94
C ALA A 636 8.74 19.45 -7.35
N LYS A 637 9.96 19.70 -7.83
CA LYS A 637 10.40 20.99 -8.37
C LYS A 637 9.78 21.35 -9.75
N LYS A 638 8.91 20.50 -10.32
CA LYS A 638 8.27 20.69 -11.65
C LYS A 638 6.74 20.57 -11.65
N ILE A 639 6.14 20.06 -10.58
CA ILE A 639 4.68 19.82 -10.53
C ILE A 639 3.92 21.12 -10.25
N ILE A 640 2.82 21.33 -10.97
CA ILE A 640 1.86 22.40 -10.71
C ILE A 640 0.94 21.93 -9.58
N PHE A 641 0.64 22.79 -8.60
CA PHE A 641 -0.30 22.44 -7.53
C PHE A 641 -1.67 22.07 -8.14
N PRO A 642 -2.28 20.93 -7.77
CA PRO A 642 -3.52 20.47 -8.40
C PRO A 642 -4.69 21.40 -8.08
N SER A 643 -5.69 21.43 -8.95
CA SER A 643 -6.90 22.26 -8.80
C SER A 643 -8.16 21.40 -8.83
N ARG A 644 -9.23 21.91 -8.22
CA ARG A 644 -10.53 21.24 -8.06
C ARG A 644 -11.62 22.05 -8.77
N GLY A 645 -12.07 21.58 -9.93
CA GLY A 645 -13.13 22.23 -10.71
C GLY A 645 -13.17 21.76 -12.17
N ALA A 646 -13.79 22.57 -13.04
CA ALA A 646 -14.08 22.26 -14.45
C ALA A 646 -12.87 22.04 -15.39
N PHE A 647 -11.65 22.00 -14.84
CA PHE A 647 -10.41 21.67 -15.55
C PHE A 647 -9.58 20.62 -14.78
N ASP A 648 -10.22 19.66 -14.09
CA ASP A 648 -9.53 18.49 -13.49
C ASP A 648 -9.01 17.52 -14.57
N MET A 649 -7.96 17.97 -15.26
CA MET A 649 -7.19 17.19 -16.21
C MET A 649 -6.34 16.11 -15.53
N SER A 650 -6.41 15.95 -14.20
CA SER A 650 -5.70 14.87 -13.49
C SER A 650 -6.29 13.51 -13.88
N ALA A 651 -7.61 13.43 -14.02
CA ALA A 651 -8.28 12.24 -14.56
C ALA A 651 -7.86 11.97 -16.01
N LEU A 652 -7.94 12.98 -16.89
CA LEU A 652 -7.56 12.81 -18.29
C LEU A 652 -6.09 12.43 -18.48
N ARG A 653 -5.17 13.01 -17.68
CA ARG A 653 -3.74 12.67 -17.69
C ARG A 653 -3.47 11.27 -17.15
N ALA A 654 -4.20 10.81 -16.13
CA ALA A 654 -4.13 9.43 -15.66
C ALA A 654 -4.64 8.44 -16.71
N SER A 655 -5.77 8.74 -17.36
CA SER A 655 -6.33 7.93 -18.46
C SER A 655 -5.43 7.89 -19.69
N LEU A 656 -4.78 9.00 -20.06
CA LEU A 656 -3.81 9.03 -21.15
C LEU A 656 -2.59 8.16 -20.83
N LEU A 657 -2.02 8.27 -19.63
CA LEU A 657 -0.91 7.40 -19.19
C LEU A 657 -1.33 5.92 -19.14
N ALA A 658 -2.55 5.61 -18.69
CA ALA A 658 -3.08 4.24 -18.74
C ALA A 658 -3.18 3.74 -20.20
N SER A 659 -3.76 4.54 -21.11
CA SER A 659 -3.94 4.14 -22.52
C SER A 659 -2.65 3.86 -23.27
N VAL A 660 -1.54 4.51 -22.90
CA VAL A 660 -0.22 4.29 -23.51
C VAL A 660 0.50 3.06 -22.92
N LEU A 661 0.15 2.65 -21.70
CA LEU A 661 0.75 1.48 -21.03
C LEU A 661 -0.08 0.19 -21.20
N CYS A 662 -1.28 0.27 -21.78
CA CYS A 662 -2.08 -0.89 -22.16
C CYS A 662 -1.56 -1.61 -23.42
N HIS A 663 -0.29 -2.09 -23.42
CA HIS A 663 0.21 -3.27 -24.16
C HIS A 663 1.73 -3.52 -23.99
N ASP A 664 2.28 -3.51 -22.77
CA ASP A 664 3.40 -4.42 -22.47
C ASP A 664 3.51 -4.75 -20.97
N ARG A 665 4.44 -5.64 -20.62
CA ARG A 665 4.61 -6.23 -19.29
C ARG A 665 4.81 -5.17 -18.20
N VAL A 666 4.08 -5.31 -17.10
CA VAL A 666 4.31 -4.54 -15.86
C VAL A 666 5.59 -5.01 -15.18
N GLU A 667 6.72 -4.47 -15.60
CA GLU A 667 7.93 -4.47 -14.77
C GLU A 667 7.80 -3.41 -13.67
N GLU A 668 7.62 -3.85 -12.41
CA GLU A 668 7.70 -3.00 -11.22
C GLU A 668 8.95 -2.10 -11.27
N PRO A 669 8.82 -0.77 -11.48
CA PRO A 669 9.96 0.09 -11.81
C PRO A 669 10.85 0.44 -10.60
N PHE A 670 10.61 -0.17 -9.43
CA PHE A 670 11.38 0.07 -8.22
C PHE A 670 11.54 -1.18 -7.33
N ARG A 671 12.28 -2.19 -7.82
CA ARG A 671 12.61 -3.40 -7.07
C ARG A 671 13.71 -3.20 -6.00
N LEU A 672 13.36 -2.50 -4.91
CA LEU A 672 14.10 -2.60 -3.65
C LEU A 672 14.30 -4.08 -3.31
N HIS A 673 15.56 -4.54 -3.30
CA HIS A 673 15.94 -5.95 -3.30
C HIS A 673 15.28 -6.77 -2.17
N SER A 674 15.19 -8.09 -2.39
CA SER A 674 14.49 -9.06 -1.52
C SER A 674 15.10 -9.25 -0.12
N VAL A 675 16.09 -8.44 0.26
CA VAL A 675 16.71 -8.41 1.58
C VAL A 675 16.00 -7.41 2.50
N VAL A 676 15.42 -6.33 1.96
CA VAL A 676 14.69 -5.31 2.74
C VAL A 676 13.30 -5.81 3.10
N SER A 677 12.92 -5.73 4.37
CA SER A 677 11.60 -6.19 4.81
C SER A 677 10.46 -5.37 4.18
N ARG A 678 9.24 -5.94 4.13
CA ARG A 678 8.08 -5.21 3.60
C ARG A 678 7.82 -3.92 4.38
N LEU A 679 7.87 -3.99 5.71
CA LEU A 679 7.66 -2.85 6.61
C LEU A 679 8.69 -1.72 6.38
N GLU A 680 9.95 -2.05 6.11
CA GLU A 680 10.97 -1.03 5.82
C GLU A 680 10.78 -0.40 4.43
N ARG A 681 10.48 -1.22 3.42
CA ARG A 681 10.13 -0.73 2.07
C ARG A 681 8.92 0.20 2.10
N ASP A 682 7.89 -0.15 2.88
CA ASP A 682 6.71 0.69 3.07
C ASP A 682 7.04 2.00 3.81
N LYS A 683 7.90 1.95 4.85
CA LYS A 683 8.46 3.15 5.53
C LYS A 683 9.30 4.02 4.57
N MET A 684 10.06 3.43 3.64
CA MET A 684 10.87 4.15 2.64
C MET A 684 10.00 4.81 1.55
N ILE A 685 8.96 4.12 1.06
CA ILE A 685 7.95 4.66 0.12
C ILE A 685 7.16 5.80 0.77
N GLY A 686 6.81 5.65 2.05
CA GLY A 686 6.23 6.72 2.87
C GLY A 686 7.09 7.98 2.86
N ALA A 687 8.32 7.89 3.39
CA ALA A 687 9.24 9.01 3.53
C ALA A 687 9.63 9.69 2.20
N ALA A 688 9.69 8.93 1.10
CA ALA A 688 9.92 9.47 -0.24
C ALA A 688 8.70 10.27 -0.78
N GLY A 689 7.47 9.89 -0.45
CA GLY A 689 6.29 10.70 -0.75
C GLY A 689 6.12 11.90 0.19
N GLU A 690 6.50 11.78 1.46
CA GLU A 690 6.60 12.93 2.38
C GLU A 690 7.57 13.98 1.84
N LEU A 691 8.76 13.55 1.38
CA LEU A 691 9.74 14.42 0.73
C LEU A 691 9.16 15.12 -0.50
N PHE A 692 8.39 14.41 -1.32
CA PHE A 692 7.72 14.97 -2.49
C PHE A 692 6.80 16.15 -2.10
N VAL A 693 5.96 15.97 -1.08
CA VAL A 693 5.06 17.03 -0.58
C VAL A 693 5.85 18.15 0.11
N PHE A 694 6.87 17.83 0.90
CA PHE A 694 7.75 18.81 1.55
C PHE A 694 8.47 19.71 0.54
N GLU A 695 8.97 19.15 -0.55
CA GLU A 695 9.64 19.90 -1.62
C GLU A 695 8.68 20.81 -2.37
N ILE A 696 7.45 20.36 -2.68
CA ILE A 696 6.41 21.21 -3.28
C ILE A 696 6.14 22.42 -2.38
N LEU A 697 5.83 22.19 -1.09
CA LEU A 697 5.50 23.25 -0.14
C LEU A 697 6.66 24.21 0.12
N SER A 698 7.91 23.73 0.02
CA SER A 698 9.12 24.56 0.13
C SER A 698 9.38 25.44 -1.09
N HIS A 699 8.91 25.05 -2.27
CA HIS A 699 9.16 25.72 -3.55
C HIS A 699 7.93 26.44 -4.14
N LEU A 700 6.84 26.59 -3.37
CA LEU A 700 5.68 27.40 -3.76
C LEU A 700 6.09 28.85 -4.08
N ASN A 701 5.32 29.49 -4.98
CA ASN A 701 5.47 30.90 -5.32
C ASN A 701 4.10 31.60 -5.26
N PRO A 702 3.85 32.55 -4.33
CA PRO A 702 4.77 32.99 -3.27
C PRO A 702 5.08 31.89 -2.24
N GLY A 703 6.32 31.87 -1.74
CA GLY A 703 6.79 30.86 -0.79
C GLY A 703 6.20 31.02 0.61
N LEU A 704 5.99 29.89 1.29
CA LEU A 704 5.33 29.84 2.61
C LEU A 704 6.20 30.46 3.73
N PRO A 705 5.78 31.58 4.36
CA PRO A 705 6.59 32.24 5.38
C PRO A 705 6.88 31.34 6.58
N GLY A 706 8.16 31.17 6.89
CA GLY A 706 8.63 30.35 8.01
C GLY A 706 8.54 28.83 7.78
N PHE A 707 8.15 28.35 6.59
CA PHE A 707 8.21 26.93 6.26
C PHE A 707 9.66 26.45 6.19
N SER A 708 9.93 25.29 6.80
CA SER A 708 11.29 24.78 7.03
C SER A 708 11.27 23.29 7.37
N ARG A 709 12.44 22.67 7.49
CA ARG A 709 12.60 21.28 7.96
C ARG A 709 12.01 21.01 9.36
N GLY A 710 11.74 22.05 10.17
CA GLY A 710 11.01 21.93 11.44
C GLY A 710 9.50 21.68 11.30
N ASN A 711 8.95 21.89 10.10
CA ASN A 711 7.53 21.65 9.79
C ASN A 711 7.25 20.18 9.43
N TRP A 712 8.25 19.41 8.99
CA TRP A 712 8.14 17.99 8.70
C TRP A 712 8.28 17.19 10.01
N GLN A 713 7.16 16.76 10.60
CA GLN A 713 7.06 16.19 11.96
C GLN A 713 6.84 14.66 11.97
N SER A 714 7.13 14.00 10.84
CA SER A 714 7.12 12.54 10.70
C SER A 714 8.38 11.88 11.29
N SER A 715 8.22 10.69 11.86
CA SER A 715 9.28 9.82 12.36
C SER A 715 10.00 9.04 11.25
N ILE A 716 9.38 8.86 10.08
CA ILE A 716 10.02 8.22 8.91
C ILE A 716 10.86 9.20 8.08
N ARG A 717 10.82 10.51 8.35
CA ARG A 717 11.74 11.53 7.77
C ARG A 717 13.23 11.15 7.86
N LYS A 718 13.61 10.28 8.81
CA LYS A 718 14.98 9.75 8.94
C LYS A 718 15.47 9.00 7.69
N TYR A 719 14.58 8.35 6.93
CA TYR A 719 14.98 7.52 5.79
C TYR A 719 15.59 8.36 4.65
N VAL A 720 15.20 9.63 4.48
CA VAL A 720 15.77 10.46 3.40
C VAL A 720 17.18 11.00 3.70
N THR A 721 17.73 10.75 4.89
CA THR A 721 19.11 11.15 5.24
C THR A 721 20.19 10.50 4.38
N VAL A 722 19.84 9.45 3.62
CA VAL A 722 20.74 8.84 2.63
C VAL A 722 21.03 9.79 1.45
N HIS A 723 20.15 10.76 1.18
CA HIS A 723 20.30 11.76 0.12
C HIS A 723 21.18 12.92 0.57
N GLN A 724 22.05 13.42 -0.31
CA GLN A 724 23.07 14.40 0.06
C GLN A 724 22.46 15.71 0.60
N GLU A 725 21.38 16.22 0.00
CA GLU A 725 20.71 17.45 0.47
C GLU A 725 20.11 17.28 1.88
N TYR A 726 19.71 16.05 2.26
CA TYR A 726 19.01 15.73 3.51
C TYR A 726 19.88 14.98 4.53
N SER A 727 21.16 14.79 4.25
CA SER A 727 22.14 14.12 5.12
C SER A 727 22.27 14.71 6.53
N ASN A 728 21.90 15.98 6.71
CA ASN A 728 21.83 16.68 7.99
C ASN A 728 20.39 16.90 8.50
N MET A 729 19.43 16.03 8.13
CA MET A 729 18.06 16.05 8.66
C MET A 729 18.00 15.34 10.01
N ASP A 730 17.86 16.10 11.11
CA ASP A 730 17.70 15.54 12.45
C ASP A 730 16.54 14.52 12.54
N PRO A 731 16.60 13.50 13.40
CA PRO A 731 15.43 12.68 13.72
C PRO A 731 14.32 13.51 14.37
N TRP A 732 13.05 13.24 14.05
CA TRP A 732 11.93 13.80 14.82
C TRP A 732 11.78 13.05 16.15
N ASN A 733 11.80 13.79 17.25
CA ASN A 733 11.73 13.26 18.62
C ASN A 733 10.51 13.76 19.41
N GLY A 734 9.62 14.51 18.76
CA GLY A 734 8.41 15.06 19.38
C GLY A 734 7.23 14.08 19.34
N ARG A 735 6.05 14.53 19.79
CA ARG A 735 4.80 13.84 19.47
C ARG A 735 4.47 14.10 18.00
N GLU A 736 4.68 13.10 17.17
CA GLU A 736 4.10 12.98 15.83
C GLU A 736 2.56 13.11 15.94
N THR A 737 2.00 14.04 15.16
CA THR A 737 0.54 14.34 15.14
C THR A 737 -0.03 14.42 13.73
N THR A 738 0.85 14.56 12.74
CA THR A 738 0.63 14.66 11.29
C THR A 738 2.03 14.77 10.66
N ASP A 739 2.21 14.44 9.40
CA ASP A 739 3.54 14.30 8.79
C ASP A 739 4.18 15.66 8.51
N ILE A 740 3.39 16.64 8.05
CA ILE A 740 3.82 18.04 7.88
C ILE A 740 2.82 18.97 8.58
N ARG A 741 3.33 19.89 9.40
CA ARG A 741 2.51 20.85 10.16
C ARG A 741 2.93 22.29 9.87
N TYR A 742 1.97 23.11 9.45
CA TYR A 742 2.19 24.52 9.13
C TYR A 742 1.23 25.46 9.87
N ASP A 743 1.67 26.68 10.13
CA ASP A 743 0.96 27.71 10.90
C ASP A 743 0.81 28.92 9.97
N ASP A 744 -0.28 28.97 9.20
CA ASP A 744 -0.44 29.85 8.02
C ASP A 744 -0.83 31.29 8.43
N ARG A 745 0.09 31.95 9.14
CA ARG A 745 -0.09 33.28 9.76
C ARG A 745 -0.39 34.38 8.75
N ASP A 746 0.25 34.31 7.59
CA ASP A 746 0.08 35.28 6.50
C ASP A 746 -1.08 34.90 5.56
N GLY A 747 -1.48 33.63 5.55
CA GLY A 747 -2.65 33.11 4.83
C GLY A 747 -2.36 32.65 3.41
N ILE A 748 -1.09 32.40 3.08
CA ILE A 748 -0.65 32.13 1.72
C ILE A 748 -1.06 30.72 1.30
N LEU A 749 -0.96 29.73 2.19
CA LEU A 749 -1.45 28.37 1.89
C LEU A 749 -2.98 28.35 1.77
N THR A 750 -3.67 29.16 2.59
CA THR A 750 -5.12 29.36 2.54
C THR A 750 -5.58 30.03 1.25
N SER A 751 -4.88 31.07 0.78
CA SER A 751 -5.15 31.68 -0.53
C SER A 751 -4.95 30.66 -1.67
N LEU A 752 -3.83 29.94 -1.68
CA LEU A 752 -3.56 28.89 -2.69
C LEU A 752 -4.67 27.83 -2.72
N PHE A 753 -5.17 27.40 -1.56
CA PHE A 753 -6.26 26.42 -1.46
C PHE A 753 -7.63 26.99 -1.87
N ILE A 754 -7.85 28.30 -1.73
CA ILE A 754 -9.04 28.97 -2.26
C ILE A 754 -8.96 29.11 -3.80
N GLU A 755 -7.81 29.55 -4.31
CA GLU A 755 -7.53 29.73 -5.75
C GLU A 755 -7.64 28.40 -6.51
N ASN A 756 -7.20 27.30 -5.91
CA ASN A 756 -7.31 25.95 -6.46
C ASN A 756 -8.65 25.24 -6.16
N GLY A 757 -9.65 25.96 -5.63
CA GLY A 757 -11.02 25.44 -5.47
C GLY A 757 -11.22 24.43 -4.32
N TYR A 758 -10.24 24.23 -3.45
CA TYR A 758 -10.38 23.34 -2.29
C TYR A 758 -11.13 23.99 -1.11
N LEU A 759 -10.98 25.29 -0.92
CA LEU A 759 -11.58 26.04 0.19
C LEU A 759 -12.53 27.15 -0.30
N SER A 760 -13.67 27.30 0.37
CA SER A 760 -14.60 28.39 0.07
C SER A 760 -14.06 29.74 0.53
N SER A 761 -13.79 30.63 -0.44
CA SER A 761 -13.39 32.03 -0.19
C SER A 761 -14.31 32.75 0.81
N ARG A 762 -15.63 32.47 0.75
CA ARG A 762 -16.66 33.04 1.64
C ARG A 762 -16.44 32.73 3.12
N VAL A 763 -15.69 31.68 3.46
CA VAL A 763 -15.35 31.28 4.83
C VAL A 763 -13.88 31.59 5.16
N TRP A 764 -12.98 31.26 4.24
CA TRP A 764 -11.56 31.12 4.55
C TRP A 764 -10.67 32.33 4.20
N ALA A 765 -11.11 33.26 3.34
CA ALA A 765 -10.23 34.34 2.82
C ALA A 765 -9.56 35.22 3.89
N ARG A 766 -10.19 35.39 5.07
CA ARG A 766 -9.64 36.12 6.22
C ARG A 766 -9.23 35.24 7.41
N ARG A 767 -9.21 33.92 7.23
CA ARG A 767 -8.75 32.94 8.24
C ARG A 767 -7.26 32.69 8.09
N ARG A 768 -6.62 32.26 9.19
CA ARG A 768 -5.18 31.97 9.28
C ARG A 768 -4.98 30.68 10.09
N PRO A 769 -5.36 29.51 9.53
CA PRO A 769 -5.44 28.26 10.27
C PRO A 769 -4.09 27.53 10.38
N LYS A 770 -4.05 26.55 11.28
CA LYS A 770 -2.97 25.56 11.32
C LYS A 770 -3.31 24.38 10.40
N TYR A 771 -2.43 24.13 9.45
CA TYR A 771 -2.53 22.99 8.55
C TYR A 771 -1.90 21.75 9.20
N PHE A 772 -2.65 20.66 9.17
CA PHE A 772 -2.21 19.32 9.52
C PHE A 772 -2.25 18.48 8.25
N ILE A 773 -1.06 18.22 7.69
CA ILE A 773 -0.87 17.63 6.36
C ILE A 773 -0.35 16.21 6.53
N GLU A 774 -1.23 15.26 6.23
CA GLU A 774 -0.97 13.83 6.22
C GLU A 774 -0.61 13.38 4.80
N VAL A 775 0.41 12.55 4.62
CA VAL A 775 0.92 12.14 3.30
C VAL A 775 0.74 10.63 3.11
N LYS A 776 0.04 10.23 2.05
CA LYS A 776 -0.28 8.82 1.77
C LYS A 776 0.31 8.40 0.43
N SER A 777 1.49 7.81 0.47
CA SER A 777 2.30 7.39 -0.68
C SER A 777 1.86 6.05 -1.29
N THR A 778 2.15 5.81 -2.57
CA THR A 778 2.12 4.48 -3.22
C THR A 778 2.94 4.48 -4.52
N THR A 779 3.49 3.33 -4.90
CA THR A 779 4.15 3.10 -6.20
C THR A 779 3.16 2.86 -7.34
N GLY A 780 1.92 2.45 -7.02
CA GLY A 780 0.83 2.20 -7.97
C GLY A 780 -0.04 3.43 -8.29
N PRO A 781 -1.12 3.26 -9.07
CA PRO A 781 -2.02 4.35 -9.49
C PRO A 781 -2.87 4.94 -8.35
N CYS A 782 -3.53 6.07 -8.60
CA CYS A 782 -4.21 6.88 -7.57
C CYS A 782 -5.38 6.17 -6.86
N ASP A 783 -6.03 5.24 -7.55
CA ASP A 783 -7.11 4.37 -7.10
C ASP A 783 -6.64 3.20 -6.22
N THR A 784 -5.32 2.90 -6.22
CA THR A 784 -4.71 2.00 -5.25
C THR A 784 -5.17 2.41 -3.84
N PRO A 785 -5.67 1.49 -3.01
CA PRO A 785 -6.13 1.84 -1.67
C PRO A 785 -4.99 2.38 -0.78
N PHE A 786 -5.34 3.09 0.29
CA PHE A 786 -4.37 3.53 1.31
C PHE A 786 -4.88 3.36 2.73
N PHE A 787 -3.96 3.07 3.66
CA PHE A 787 -4.26 2.84 5.06
C PHE A 787 -4.17 4.14 5.86
N MET A 788 -5.01 4.27 6.89
CA MET A 788 -4.94 5.36 7.86
C MET A 788 -5.04 4.81 9.28
N SER A 789 -4.15 5.24 10.18
CA SER A 789 -4.15 4.71 11.55
C SER A 789 -5.39 5.16 12.33
N LYS A 790 -5.77 4.39 13.37
CA LYS A 790 -6.84 4.77 14.30
C LYS A 790 -6.64 6.17 14.90
N HIS A 791 -5.39 6.58 15.14
CA HIS A 791 -5.10 7.94 15.60
C HIS A 791 -5.40 8.99 14.53
N GLN A 792 -4.96 8.78 13.29
CA GLN A 792 -5.22 9.68 12.15
C GLN A 792 -6.71 9.79 11.83
N TYR A 793 -7.44 8.67 11.93
CA TYR A 793 -8.91 8.64 11.84
C TYR A 793 -9.57 9.53 12.91
N GLN A 794 -9.17 9.37 14.18
CA GLN A 794 -9.65 10.23 15.27
C GLN A 794 -9.25 11.71 15.08
N MET A 795 -8.06 11.99 14.52
CA MET A 795 -7.62 13.35 14.26
C MET A 795 -8.48 14.04 13.19
N MET A 796 -8.76 13.39 12.05
CA MET A 796 -9.60 14.00 11.03
C MET A 796 -11.03 14.27 11.51
N GLN A 797 -11.59 13.41 12.37
CA GLN A 797 -12.90 13.65 12.99
C GLN A 797 -12.87 14.85 13.96
N THR A 798 -11.81 14.96 14.77
CA THR A 798 -11.64 16.03 15.77
C THR A 798 -11.22 17.37 15.14
N MET A 799 -10.81 17.37 13.87
CA MET A 799 -10.37 18.54 13.09
C MET A 799 -11.22 18.77 11.84
N SER A 800 -12.39 18.11 11.74
CA SER A 800 -13.31 18.34 10.63
C SER A 800 -13.89 19.75 10.72
N ASN A 801 -14.06 20.39 9.58
CA ASN A 801 -14.72 21.68 9.47
C ASN A 801 -16.26 21.53 9.30
N GLY A 802 -16.76 20.29 9.34
CA GLY A 802 -18.18 19.93 9.29
C GLY A 802 -18.80 20.13 7.92
N GLU A 803 -19.98 19.56 7.66
CA GLU A 803 -20.58 19.62 6.31
C GLU A 803 -20.93 21.05 5.86
N SER A 804 -21.09 21.97 6.82
CA SER A 804 -21.27 23.41 6.61
C SER A 804 -19.97 24.15 6.28
N GLY A 805 -18.81 23.55 6.53
CA GLY A 805 -17.48 24.15 6.43
C GLY A 805 -17.22 25.26 7.45
N ARG A 806 -17.91 25.27 8.61
CA ARG A 806 -17.87 26.35 9.62
C ARG A 806 -17.38 25.94 11.00
N GLU A 807 -17.06 24.67 11.20
CA GLU A 807 -16.55 24.13 12.45
C GLU A 807 -15.01 24.16 12.46
N HIS A 808 -14.38 24.11 13.64
CA HIS A 808 -12.92 24.05 13.84
C HIS A 808 -12.07 25.01 12.98
N LEU A 809 -12.55 26.24 12.76
CA LEU A 809 -11.97 27.24 11.84
C LEU A 809 -10.61 27.85 12.25
N ASP A 810 -9.90 27.23 13.19
CA ASP A 810 -8.50 27.49 13.54
C ASP A 810 -7.54 26.41 13.01
N CYS A 811 -8.05 25.30 12.47
CA CYS A 811 -7.27 24.24 11.83
C CYS A 811 -7.91 23.73 10.53
N ILE A 812 -7.09 23.07 9.71
CA ILE A 812 -7.48 22.32 8.51
C ILE A 812 -6.69 21.00 8.52
N TYR A 813 -7.39 19.87 8.49
CA TYR A 813 -6.79 18.56 8.26
C TYR A 813 -6.90 18.18 6.78
N VAL A 814 -5.80 17.76 6.17
CA VAL A 814 -5.72 17.49 4.72
C VAL A 814 -4.81 16.29 4.43
N ILE A 815 -5.26 15.41 3.53
CA ILE A 815 -4.46 14.28 3.04
C ILE A 815 -3.91 14.59 1.65
N PHE A 816 -2.60 14.48 1.49
CA PHE A 816 -1.89 14.52 0.21
C PHE A 816 -1.62 13.08 -0.25
N ARG A 817 -2.41 12.59 -1.21
CA ARG A 817 -2.25 11.26 -1.82
C ARG A 817 -1.21 11.35 -2.94
N VAL A 818 -0.01 10.85 -2.67
CA VAL A 818 1.06 10.70 -3.67
C VAL A 818 0.98 9.30 -4.29
N PHE A 819 1.04 9.21 -5.61
CA PHE A 819 0.88 7.97 -6.37
C PHE A 819 1.82 7.92 -7.57
N ASN A 820 1.95 6.75 -8.20
CA ASN A 820 2.96 6.46 -9.22
C ASN A 820 4.40 6.75 -8.75
N LEU A 821 4.68 6.61 -7.45
CA LEU A 821 5.97 6.95 -6.86
C LEU A 821 7.08 6.06 -7.46
N GLY A 822 8.09 6.68 -8.08
CA GLY A 822 9.20 6.00 -8.74
C GLY A 822 9.02 5.74 -10.23
N GLN A 823 7.82 5.94 -10.78
CA GLN A 823 7.56 6.00 -12.22
C GLN A 823 8.02 7.35 -12.82
N GLU A 824 7.96 7.51 -14.14
CA GLU A 824 8.33 8.77 -14.83
C GLU A 824 7.45 9.97 -14.44
N SER A 825 6.17 9.74 -14.15
CA SER A 825 5.19 10.78 -13.80
C SER A 825 4.54 10.51 -12.44
N ILE A 826 5.24 10.90 -11.37
CA ILE A 826 4.69 10.92 -10.00
C ILE A 826 3.45 11.84 -9.97
N GLY A 827 2.35 11.36 -9.41
CA GLY A 827 1.08 12.06 -9.30
C GLY A 827 0.73 12.46 -7.87
N MET A 828 -0.13 13.47 -7.72
CA MET A 828 -0.59 13.96 -6.43
C MET A 828 -2.07 14.35 -6.48
N LYS A 829 -2.83 14.00 -5.44
CA LYS A 829 -4.23 14.42 -5.24
C LYS A 829 -4.42 14.89 -3.80
N VAL A 830 -5.17 15.97 -3.60
CA VAL A 830 -5.37 16.60 -2.28
C VAL A 830 -6.81 16.40 -1.81
N TYR A 831 -6.98 15.91 -0.58
CA TYR A 831 -8.27 15.68 0.08
C TYR A 831 -8.38 16.54 1.33
N VAL A 832 -9.11 17.65 1.23
CA VAL A 832 -9.39 18.59 2.34
C VAL A 832 -10.64 18.15 3.08
N ASP A 833 -10.58 18.14 4.42
CA ASP A 833 -11.62 17.60 5.30
C ASP A 833 -12.05 16.17 4.90
N PRO A 834 -11.15 15.19 5.06
CA PRO A 834 -11.43 13.82 4.67
C PRO A 834 -12.58 13.17 5.45
N ASP A 835 -13.02 13.75 6.58
CA ASP A 835 -14.20 13.27 7.30
C ASP A 835 -15.52 13.72 6.63
N VAL A 836 -15.61 14.97 6.16
CA VAL A 836 -16.72 15.40 5.28
C VAL A 836 -16.67 14.67 3.92
N MET A 837 -15.48 14.33 3.41
CA MET A 837 -15.40 13.46 2.23
C MET A 837 -15.87 12.02 2.52
N ARG A 838 -15.71 11.53 3.76
CA ARG A 838 -16.26 10.23 4.22
C ARG A 838 -17.78 10.26 4.35
N THR A 839 -18.39 11.28 4.98
CA THR A 839 -19.86 11.38 5.09
C THR A 839 -20.51 11.44 3.70
N ARG A 840 -19.94 12.23 2.79
CA ARG A 840 -20.37 12.37 1.39
C ARG A 840 -19.96 11.20 0.48
N ARG A 841 -19.38 10.12 1.00
CA ARG A 841 -18.87 8.94 0.26
C ARG A 841 -17.88 9.23 -0.88
N LYS A 842 -17.26 10.42 -0.91
CA LYS A 842 -16.19 10.79 -1.87
C LYS A 842 -14.85 10.16 -1.50
N LEU A 843 -14.70 9.72 -0.25
CA LEU A 843 -13.74 8.71 0.19
C LEU A 843 -14.52 7.55 0.82
N LEU A 844 -14.25 6.32 0.39
CA LEU A 844 -14.86 5.10 0.92
C LEU A 844 -13.91 4.47 1.94
N PHE A 845 -14.39 4.24 3.16
CA PHE A 845 -13.63 3.68 4.27
C PHE A 845 -14.14 2.28 4.61
N THR A 846 -13.26 1.27 4.59
CA THR A 846 -13.57 -0.07 5.10
C THR A 846 -13.28 -0.15 6.59
N ALA A 847 -14.32 -0.38 7.40
CA ALA A 847 -14.22 -0.36 8.87
C ALA A 847 -13.32 -1.47 9.43
N GLU A 848 -13.20 -2.60 8.73
CA GLU A 848 -12.44 -3.78 9.15
C GLU A 848 -10.92 -3.65 8.90
N THR A 849 -10.51 -2.90 7.88
CA THR A 849 -9.11 -2.84 7.40
C THR A 849 -8.52 -1.43 7.38
N TRP A 850 -9.22 -0.42 7.91
CA TRP A 850 -8.84 1.00 7.92
C TRP A 850 -8.34 1.52 6.56
N THR A 851 -8.89 0.95 5.49
CA THR A 851 -8.45 1.17 4.12
C THR A 851 -9.39 2.16 3.45
N ILE A 852 -8.79 3.10 2.72
CA ILE A 852 -9.47 4.21 2.06
C ILE A 852 -9.30 4.05 0.55
N VAL A 853 -10.41 4.13 -0.17
CA VAL A 853 -10.48 4.10 -1.64
C VAL A 853 -11.19 5.38 -2.11
N PRO A 854 -10.77 6.01 -3.23
CA PRO A 854 -11.54 7.09 -3.83
C PRO A 854 -12.98 6.64 -4.14
N GLY A 855 -13.98 7.42 -3.74
CA GLY A 855 -15.36 7.16 -4.10
C GLY A 855 -15.62 7.42 -5.59
N PRO A 856 -16.73 6.89 -6.16
CA PRO A 856 -17.14 7.21 -7.52
C PRO A 856 -17.31 8.73 -7.67
N SER A 857 -16.82 9.28 -8.78
CA SER A 857 -16.97 10.69 -9.13
C SER A 857 -18.42 10.97 -9.52
N LEU A 858 -19.25 11.25 -8.51
CA LEU A 858 -20.48 11.99 -8.70
C LEU A 858 -20.13 13.45 -8.97
N ASP A 859 -20.37 13.89 -10.20
CA ASP A 859 -20.28 15.29 -10.60
C ASP A 859 -21.25 16.15 -9.74
N GLU A 860 -20.80 17.36 -9.39
CA GLU A 860 -21.39 18.25 -8.36
C GLU A 860 -21.39 19.71 -8.83
#